data_AF-A0A415CWP2-F1
#
_entry.id   AF-A0A415CWP2-F1
#
_cell.length_a   1.000
_cell.length_b   1.000
_cell.length_c   1.000
_cell.angle_alpha   90.00
_cell.angle_beta   90.00
_cell.angle_gamma   90.00
#
_symmetry.space_group_name_H-M   'P 1'
#
loop_
_entity.id
_entity.type
_entity.pdbx_description
1 polymer ?
#
loop_
_entity_poly.entity_id
_entity_poly.type
_entity_poly.pdbx_seq_one_letter_code
_entity_poly.pdbx_strand_id
1 'polypeptide(L)'
;MAKVRVSTLAKEFGMTSKELMGHLADMKIPAKSASSTLEDAYVAMVRKQLASVIEARAQEVEAAKQAEEQAAAAEEAARAAEAERERIAAEKAREEERRQFAAAQAAEEAARAEAEAKKKAEQERLAREKEEAAREAQRRAVPASDSGSRFRSLLDQIAAQETVLKEKKDAEDKAKAERAAERGNRRGGNNDRRGGRRNDRNASDNKSERNASESRPHSHRTNASNNVAAGMDFPNPDKQGKGKKRKGGHNNEEDHYSRMAREAEEYSREKVLEEARAAVEEASRESTGRRKKRKEKREREAAKAQEERKIEEALAQGVNPEDLDAIKVSQGVTVQELAEALDVPANDIIKRLFLLGTPLTMTQSMSDDLVELVADDLGRQIKIITPEEENTFSFYDDPADLKPRAPVVTVMGHVDHGKTSLLDAIRHTGVAAGEAGGITQAIGASQVMINDRKITFIDTPGHATFTAMRARGAKVTDIVILIVAADDGVMPQTVESINHAKAAGVPIVVAVNKIDKPGANPDRVRQELTEYGVIPEEWGGQNMFVNISAKQKIGIDDLLETVLLQADVLELKANPDTFASGNVLEAKLDKGRGSVATVLVTRGTLHVGDTLVAGLTYGRVRAMLDPKGRAVTEAGPSDAVEILGLQSVPNAGDEFRVFEDEREARALADERSLKARIEEQSRVKHVTLENLFETIADAEVKELNLIIKADVQGSIEALQDSLDKMDQSEVRINTIHSAVGAINETDVVLADASNAIIIGFGVRPDGKARSAAEREGVEIRCYDVIYKCLEELDAARIGMLKPTEVEVSTGTATVLDTFKVPKVGIAAGVRVEEGEIAATDSVRLVRDGIVVFNGKIASMRHYKDEAKSLKSGSEGGIGLENFQDIKPGDQIEGYRIDQVARTE
;
A
#
# COMPACT_ATOMS: atom_id res chain seq x y z
N MET A 1 33.87 13.51 -76.41
CA MET A 1 33.63 12.89 -75.10
C MET A 1 33.99 13.90 -74.01
N ALA A 2 33.63 13.66 -72.74
CA ALA A 2 33.31 14.74 -71.79
C ALA A 2 34.54 15.38 -71.10
N LYS A 3 35.04 16.49 -71.67
CA LYS A 3 36.16 17.27 -71.10
C LYS A 3 35.84 17.80 -69.69
N VAL A 4 36.59 17.35 -68.69
CA VAL A 4 36.39 17.73 -67.27
C VAL A 4 36.97 19.14 -66.98
N ARG A 5 36.29 19.95 -66.16
CA ARG A 5 36.81 21.25 -65.71
C ARG A 5 37.73 21.12 -64.49
N VAL A 6 38.76 21.96 -64.42
CA VAL A 6 39.70 21.98 -63.28
C VAL A 6 38.98 22.23 -61.94
N SER A 7 37.96 23.09 -61.90
CA SER A 7 37.16 23.33 -60.69
C SER A 7 36.35 22.12 -60.22
N THR A 8 35.90 21.26 -61.15
CA THR A 8 35.21 20.01 -60.84
C THR A 8 36.20 18.97 -60.32
N LEU A 9 37.35 18.84 -60.99
CA LEU A 9 38.43 17.92 -60.59
C LEU A 9 39.06 18.29 -59.23
N ALA A 10 39.14 19.59 -58.91
CA ALA A 10 39.59 20.06 -57.60
C ALA A 10 38.64 19.63 -56.47
N LYS A 11 37.33 19.76 -56.69
CA LYS A 11 36.30 19.28 -55.75
C LYS A 11 36.31 17.76 -55.58
N GLU A 12 36.54 17.02 -56.66
CA GLU A 12 36.65 15.55 -56.63
C GLU A 12 37.83 15.06 -55.74
N PHE A 13 38.86 15.88 -55.57
CA PHE A 13 40.01 15.61 -54.69
C PHE A 13 40.01 16.41 -53.37
N GLY A 14 38.89 17.04 -53.00
CA GLY A 14 38.76 17.80 -51.74
C GLY A 14 39.69 19.02 -51.60
N MET A 15 40.31 19.49 -52.68
CA MET A 15 41.29 20.59 -52.65
C MET A 15 40.75 21.87 -53.31
N THR A 16 41.32 23.02 -52.96
CA THR A 16 40.94 24.28 -53.61
C THR A 16 41.36 24.28 -55.07
N SER A 17 40.59 24.98 -55.93
CA SER A 17 40.95 25.15 -57.33
C SER A 17 42.23 25.99 -57.55
N LYS A 18 42.84 26.51 -56.47
CA LYS A 18 44.16 27.18 -56.50
C LYS A 18 45.30 26.18 -56.28
N GLU A 19 45.16 25.24 -55.33
CA GLU A 19 46.11 24.13 -55.12
C GLU A 19 46.22 23.25 -56.39
N LEU A 20 45.09 22.80 -56.95
CA LEU A 20 45.13 21.96 -58.17
C LEU A 20 45.75 22.68 -59.37
N MET A 21 45.53 23.99 -59.51
CA MET A 21 46.16 24.80 -60.56
C MET A 21 47.70 24.91 -60.38
N GLY A 22 48.20 24.86 -59.15
CA GLY A 22 49.64 24.76 -58.87
C GLY A 22 50.22 23.44 -59.37
N HIS A 23 49.65 22.32 -58.92
CA HIS A 23 50.08 20.99 -59.35
C HIS A 23 49.97 20.77 -60.88
N LEU A 24 48.95 21.32 -61.54
CA LEU A 24 48.83 21.31 -62.99
C LEU A 24 49.97 22.09 -63.69
N ALA A 25 50.42 23.21 -63.10
CA ALA A 25 51.55 23.98 -63.62
C ALA A 25 52.88 23.23 -63.44
N ASP A 26 53.10 22.57 -62.30
CA ASP A 26 54.27 21.73 -62.04
C ASP A 26 54.35 20.54 -63.02
N MET A 27 53.19 19.91 -63.30
CA MET A 27 53.04 18.88 -64.34
C MET A 27 53.11 19.43 -65.78
N LYS A 28 53.25 20.76 -65.96
CA LYS A 28 53.27 21.47 -67.25
C LYS A 28 52.01 21.27 -68.11
N ILE A 29 50.88 20.98 -67.47
CA ILE A 29 49.58 20.77 -68.11
C ILE A 29 48.91 22.14 -68.34
N PRO A 30 48.54 22.51 -69.59
CA PRO A 30 48.15 23.88 -69.92
C PRO A 30 46.72 24.24 -69.51
N ALA A 31 46.50 24.49 -68.21
CA ALA A 31 45.31 25.14 -67.67
C ALA A 31 45.55 26.64 -67.43
N LYS A 32 44.57 27.50 -67.73
CA LYS A 32 44.68 28.97 -67.55
C LYS A 32 43.86 29.52 -66.38
N SER A 33 42.89 28.75 -65.89
CA SER A 33 41.96 29.13 -64.81
C SER A 33 41.19 27.90 -64.33
N ALA A 34 40.53 28.00 -63.17
CA ALA A 34 39.67 26.94 -62.64
C ALA A 34 38.53 26.52 -63.60
N SER A 35 38.11 27.40 -64.51
CA SER A 35 37.09 27.11 -65.55
C SER A 35 37.65 26.41 -66.80
N SER A 36 38.97 26.21 -66.88
CA SER A 36 39.62 25.51 -68.01
C SER A 36 39.18 24.05 -68.06
N THR A 37 39.00 23.52 -69.26
CA THR A 37 38.72 22.10 -69.50
C THR A 37 39.98 21.34 -69.84
N LEU A 38 40.21 20.22 -69.16
CA LEU A 38 41.30 19.29 -69.44
C LEU A 38 40.85 18.22 -70.45
N GLU A 39 41.81 17.61 -71.11
CA GLU A 39 41.57 16.45 -71.97
C GLU A 39 41.84 15.15 -71.19
N ASP A 40 41.11 14.09 -71.52
CA ASP A 40 40.97 12.90 -70.68
C ASP A 40 42.31 12.21 -70.34
N ALA A 41 43.29 12.29 -71.25
CA ALA A 41 44.67 11.82 -71.00
C ALA A 41 45.38 12.54 -69.85
N TYR A 42 45.17 13.86 -69.71
CA TYR A 42 45.70 14.64 -68.60
C TYR A 42 44.90 14.38 -67.31
N VAL A 43 43.58 14.22 -67.39
CA VAL A 43 42.73 13.88 -66.24
C VAL A 43 43.16 12.54 -65.62
N ALA A 44 43.44 11.53 -66.45
CA ALA A 44 43.93 10.23 -65.98
C ALA A 44 45.32 10.32 -65.32
N MET A 45 46.23 11.14 -65.86
CA MET A 45 47.57 11.36 -65.28
C MET A 45 47.49 12.03 -63.91
N VAL A 46 46.70 13.09 -63.79
CA VAL A 46 46.47 13.85 -62.55
C VAL A 46 45.83 12.96 -61.48
N ARG A 47 44.80 12.17 -61.84
CA ARG A 47 44.18 11.17 -60.95
C ARG A 47 45.19 10.15 -60.41
N LYS A 48 46.14 9.69 -61.25
CA LYS A 48 47.14 8.68 -60.84
C LYS A 48 48.22 9.24 -59.90
N GLN A 49 48.58 10.52 -60.02
CA GLN A 49 49.65 11.11 -59.20
C GLN A 49 49.17 11.75 -57.89
N LEU A 50 47.92 12.25 -57.81
CA LEU A 50 47.41 12.87 -56.59
C LEU A 50 46.79 11.89 -55.59
N ALA A 51 46.54 10.63 -55.98
CA ALA A 51 45.92 9.61 -55.13
C ALA A 51 46.61 9.46 -53.75
N SER A 52 47.94 9.32 -53.72
CA SER A 52 48.71 9.15 -52.48
C SER A 52 48.72 10.40 -51.59
N VAL A 53 48.53 11.59 -52.17
CA VAL A 53 48.40 12.86 -51.42
C VAL A 53 47.03 12.95 -50.75
N ILE A 54 46.01 12.35 -51.36
CA ILE A 54 44.63 12.32 -50.83
C ILE A 54 44.53 11.32 -49.68
N GLU A 55 45.12 10.12 -49.81
CA GLU A 55 45.15 9.11 -48.73
C GLU A 55 45.83 9.64 -47.47
N ALA A 56 46.99 10.30 -47.60
CA ALA A 56 47.68 10.92 -46.47
C ALA A 56 46.84 12.03 -45.81
N ARG A 57 46.25 12.95 -46.59
CA ARG A 57 45.46 14.07 -46.06
C ARG A 57 44.12 13.62 -45.48
N ALA A 58 43.57 12.50 -45.91
CA ALA A 58 42.40 11.87 -45.31
C ALA A 58 42.74 11.34 -43.90
N GLN A 59 43.86 10.65 -43.75
CA GLN A 59 44.34 10.14 -42.45
C GLN A 59 44.65 11.27 -41.46
N GLU A 60 45.21 12.40 -41.92
CA GLU A 60 45.40 13.60 -41.09
C GLU A 60 44.08 14.18 -40.56
N VAL A 61 43.04 14.26 -41.41
CA VAL A 61 41.71 14.78 -41.02
C VAL A 61 40.96 13.81 -40.10
N GLU A 62 41.11 12.51 -40.32
CA GLU A 62 40.48 11.47 -39.49
C GLU A 62 41.13 11.38 -38.10
N ALA A 63 42.45 11.48 -38.02
CA ALA A 63 43.18 11.59 -36.76
C ALA A 63 42.86 12.89 -36.00
N ALA A 64 42.68 14.02 -36.70
CA ALA A 64 42.28 15.28 -36.09
C ALA A 64 40.88 15.18 -35.44
N LYS A 65 39.91 14.55 -36.12
CA LYS A 65 38.58 14.30 -35.55
C LYS A 65 38.61 13.41 -34.32
N GLN A 66 39.36 12.30 -34.36
CA GLN A 66 39.49 11.40 -33.22
C GLN A 66 40.13 12.09 -32.01
N ALA A 67 41.06 13.02 -32.22
CA ALA A 67 41.62 13.83 -31.15
C ALA A 67 40.61 14.85 -30.58
N GLU A 68 39.74 15.41 -31.42
CA GLU A 68 38.67 16.34 -31.03
C GLU A 68 37.56 15.63 -30.23
N GLU A 69 37.13 14.44 -30.66
CA GLU A 69 36.18 13.57 -29.92
C GLU A 69 36.77 13.13 -28.56
N GLN A 70 38.04 12.72 -28.52
CA GLN A 70 38.70 12.33 -27.26
C GLN A 70 38.88 13.52 -26.30
N ALA A 71 39.10 14.73 -26.81
CA ALA A 71 39.14 15.94 -25.99
C ALA A 71 37.75 16.28 -25.41
N ALA A 72 36.70 16.21 -26.22
CA ALA A 72 35.32 16.45 -25.78
C ALA A 72 34.88 15.44 -24.71
N ALA A 73 35.11 14.14 -24.93
CA ALA A 73 34.78 13.09 -23.97
C ALA A 73 35.57 13.22 -22.65
N ALA A 74 36.82 13.67 -22.70
CA ALA A 74 37.61 13.94 -21.50
C ALA A 74 37.10 15.16 -20.71
N GLU A 75 36.61 16.22 -21.38
CA GLU A 75 36.01 17.37 -20.72
C GLU A 75 34.64 17.03 -20.10
N GLU A 76 33.82 16.25 -20.80
CA GLU A 76 32.53 15.78 -20.30
C GLU A 76 32.69 14.87 -19.06
N ALA A 77 33.63 13.92 -19.10
CA ALA A 77 33.97 13.08 -17.95
C ALA A 77 34.50 13.90 -16.76
N ALA A 78 35.25 14.98 -16.99
CA ALA A 78 35.72 15.87 -15.94
C ALA A 78 34.56 16.63 -15.27
N ARG A 79 33.62 17.18 -16.07
CA ARG A 79 32.42 17.87 -15.56
C ARG A 79 31.50 16.92 -14.77
N ALA A 80 31.32 15.67 -15.24
CA ALA A 80 30.55 14.65 -14.54
C ALA A 80 31.17 14.32 -13.16
N ALA A 81 32.49 14.13 -13.09
CA ALA A 81 33.21 13.85 -11.85
C ALA A 81 33.24 15.05 -10.87
N GLU A 82 33.07 16.28 -11.35
CA GLU A 82 32.91 17.47 -10.51
C GLU A 82 31.49 17.56 -9.92
N ALA A 83 30.45 17.36 -10.76
CA ALA A 83 29.05 17.32 -10.31
C ALA A 83 28.76 16.18 -9.32
N GLU A 84 29.38 15.01 -9.48
CA GLU A 84 29.28 13.91 -8.52
C GLU A 84 29.89 14.27 -7.15
N ARG A 85 31.01 15.00 -7.14
CA ARG A 85 31.65 15.49 -5.91
C ARG A 85 30.79 16.54 -5.21
N GLU A 86 30.15 17.45 -5.94
CA GLU A 86 29.19 18.39 -5.36
C GLU A 86 27.97 17.68 -4.77
N ARG A 87 27.42 16.66 -5.44
CA ARG A 87 26.35 15.81 -4.88
C ARG A 87 26.77 15.17 -3.55
N ILE A 88 27.92 14.51 -3.51
CA ILE A 88 28.43 13.84 -2.30
C ILE A 88 28.72 14.84 -1.16
N ALA A 89 29.11 16.07 -1.48
CA ALA A 89 29.29 17.13 -0.49
C ALA A 89 27.95 17.66 0.05
N ALA A 90 26.97 17.90 -0.82
CA ALA A 90 25.63 18.36 -0.45
C ALA A 90 24.84 17.31 0.35
N GLU A 91 25.01 16.03 0.03
CA GLU A 91 24.41 14.92 0.77
C GLU A 91 24.95 14.83 2.20
N LYS A 92 26.27 14.92 2.38
CA LYS A 92 26.90 14.93 3.72
C LYS A 92 26.50 16.15 4.55
N ALA A 93 26.37 17.33 3.94
CA ALA A 93 25.85 18.51 4.63
C ALA A 93 24.42 18.28 5.14
N ARG A 94 23.55 17.70 4.31
CA ARG A 94 22.17 17.35 4.70
C ARG A 94 22.11 16.24 5.77
N GLU A 95 23.05 15.29 5.76
CA GLU A 95 23.17 14.27 6.80
C GLU A 95 23.59 14.88 8.15
N GLU A 96 24.55 15.82 8.16
CA GLU A 96 24.95 16.52 9.38
C GLU A 96 23.85 17.45 9.92
N GLU A 97 23.09 18.14 9.05
CA GLU A 97 21.89 18.89 9.46
C GLU A 97 20.83 17.98 10.08
N ARG A 98 20.51 16.84 9.44
CA ARG A 98 19.56 15.86 9.98
C ARG A 98 20.00 15.32 11.34
N ARG A 99 21.30 15.06 11.51
CA ARG A 99 21.85 14.58 12.81
C ARG A 99 21.80 15.66 13.89
N GLN A 100 22.01 16.93 13.54
CA GLN A 100 21.84 18.05 14.47
C GLN A 100 20.37 18.27 14.85
N PHE A 101 19.45 18.20 13.88
CA PHE A 101 18.01 18.32 14.10
C PHE A 101 17.45 17.19 14.99
N ALA A 102 17.82 15.94 14.71
CA ALA A 102 17.43 14.79 15.53
C ALA A 102 17.98 14.90 16.97
N ALA A 103 19.22 15.38 17.14
CA ALA A 103 19.80 15.63 18.47
C ALA A 103 19.07 16.76 19.23
N ALA A 104 18.61 17.80 18.53
CA ALA A 104 17.80 18.88 19.11
C ALA A 104 16.41 18.39 19.54
N GLN A 105 15.72 17.60 18.69
CA GLN A 105 14.42 17.00 19.03
C GLN A 105 14.51 16.07 20.24
N ALA A 106 15.51 15.18 20.29
CA ALA A 106 15.72 14.28 21.43
C ALA A 106 16.00 15.05 22.74
N ALA A 107 16.69 16.20 22.67
CA ALA A 107 16.93 17.07 23.82
C ALA A 107 15.64 17.79 24.29
N GLU A 108 14.78 18.24 23.37
CA GLU A 108 13.50 18.85 23.73
C GLU A 108 12.52 17.81 24.31
N GLU A 109 12.45 16.61 23.74
CA GLU A 109 11.60 15.52 24.22
C GLU A 109 12.00 15.07 25.63
N ALA A 110 13.29 14.93 25.90
CA ALA A 110 13.80 14.67 27.25
C ALA A 110 13.42 15.78 28.25
N ALA A 111 13.50 17.06 27.84
CA ALA A 111 13.11 18.19 28.68
C ALA A 111 11.59 18.23 28.94
N ARG A 112 10.76 17.89 27.95
CA ARG A 112 9.31 17.74 28.10
C ARG A 112 8.96 16.61 29.06
N ALA A 113 9.61 15.45 28.93
CA ALA A 113 9.41 14.30 29.83
C ALA A 113 9.78 14.62 31.29
N GLU A 114 10.89 15.34 31.53
CA GLU A 114 11.27 15.75 32.89
C GLU A 114 10.29 16.79 33.48
N ALA A 115 9.78 17.71 32.65
CA ALA A 115 8.78 18.69 33.07
C ALA A 115 7.41 18.04 33.38
N GLU A 116 7.01 17.03 32.61
CA GLU A 116 5.77 16.29 32.84
C GLU A 116 5.87 15.39 34.08
N ALA A 117 7.01 14.72 34.30
CA ALA A 117 7.28 13.97 35.53
C ALA A 117 7.16 14.86 36.78
N LYS A 118 7.70 16.09 36.74
CA LYS A 118 7.58 17.08 37.83
C LYS A 118 6.13 17.49 38.06
N LYS A 119 5.35 17.78 37.01
CA LYS A 119 3.91 18.08 37.13
C LYS A 119 3.12 16.93 37.73
N LYS A 120 3.40 15.69 37.32
CA LYS A 120 2.72 14.49 37.80
C LYS A 120 2.98 14.24 39.29
N ALA A 121 4.23 14.41 39.74
CA ALA A 121 4.59 14.33 41.16
C ALA A 121 3.92 15.44 42.01
N GLU A 122 3.78 16.65 41.49
CA GLU A 122 3.08 17.74 42.19
C GLU A 122 1.55 17.50 42.26
N GLN A 123 0.94 17.01 41.19
CA GLN A 123 -0.46 16.60 41.20
C GLN A 123 -0.73 15.47 42.20
N GLU A 124 0.18 14.49 42.32
CA GLU A 124 0.04 13.41 43.28
C GLU A 124 0.17 13.89 44.74
N ARG A 125 1.07 14.87 45.00
CA ARG A 125 1.17 15.53 46.32
C ARG A 125 -0.15 16.23 46.68
N LEU A 126 -0.67 17.05 45.76
CA LEU A 126 -1.93 17.79 45.93
C LEU A 126 -3.17 16.88 46.04
N ALA A 127 -3.13 15.67 45.48
CA ALA A 127 -4.17 14.66 45.66
C ALA A 127 -4.16 14.08 47.09
N ARG A 128 -2.98 13.71 47.61
CA ARG A 128 -2.81 13.16 48.97
C ARG A 128 -3.20 14.19 50.04
N GLU A 129 -2.79 15.45 49.90
CA GLU A 129 -3.17 16.55 50.80
C GLU A 129 -4.71 16.73 50.88
N LYS A 130 -5.42 16.56 49.75
CA LYS A 130 -6.90 16.62 49.72
C LYS A 130 -7.56 15.39 50.35
N GLU A 131 -7.01 14.19 50.17
CA GLU A 131 -7.53 12.97 50.82
C GLU A 131 -7.40 13.05 52.34
N GLU A 132 -6.27 13.56 52.84
CA GLU A 132 -6.05 13.72 54.28
C GLU A 132 -6.99 14.77 54.90
N ALA A 133 -7.17 15.91 54.24
CA ALA A 133 -8.13 16.94 54.65
C ALA A 133 -9.59 16.42 54.67
N ALA A 134 -9.99 15.60 53.68
CA ALA A 134 -11.30 14.97 53.65
C ALA A 134 -11.50 13.98 54.81
N ARG A 135 -10.45 13.23 55.18
CA ARG A 135 -10.44 12.34 56.35
C ARG A 135 -10.55 13.09 57.67
N GLU A 136 -9.88 14.24 57.83
CA GLU A 136 -10.02 15.06 59.04
C GLU A 136 -11.42 15.68 59.13
N ALA A 137 -11.99 16.13 58.01
CA ALA A 137 -13.36 16.64 57.97
C ALA A 137 -14.39 15.58 58.43
N GLN A 138 -14.28 14.32 57.95
CA GLN A 138 -15.13 13.23 58.43
C GLN A 138 -14.98 12.96 59.94
N ARG A 139 -13.76 13.07 60.49
CA ARG A 139 -13.51 12.88 61.93
C ARG A 139 -14.15 13.95 62.82
N ARG A 140 -14.48 15.14 62.29
CA ARG A 140 -15.18 16.20 63.03
C ARG A 140 -16.71 16.11 62.97
N ALA A 141 -17.28 15.19 62.19
CA ALA A 141 -18.69 15.17 61.83
C ALA A 141 -19.59 14.23 62.67
N VAL A 142 -19.24 13.94 63.93
CA VAL A 142 -20.00 13.03 64.81
C VAL A 142 -20.46 13.74 66.10
N PRO A 143 -21.78 13.91 66.35
CA PRO A 143 -22.31 14.50 67.58
C PRO A 143 -22.37 13.49 68.74
N ALA A 144 -22.48 13.98 69.98
CA ALA A 144 -22.37 13.16 71.19
C ALA A 144 -23.69 13.03 71.99
N SER A 145 -24.24 11.80 72.03
CA SER A 145 -25.19 11.28 73.04
C SER A 145 -25.49 9.80 72.75
N ASP A 146 -26.11 9.01 73.63
CA ASP A 146 -25.78 8.75 75.05
C ASP A 146 -26.26 7.31 75.42
N SER A 147 -25.80 6.76 76.54
CA SER A 147 -26.16 5.46 77.14
C SER A 147 -25.67 4.18 76.42
N GLY A 148 -25.65 3.04 77.14
CA GLY A 148 -25.42 1.71 76.55
C GLY A 148 -24.05 1.03 76.78
N SER A 149 -23.47 1.08 77.99
CA SER A 149 -22.21 0.36 78.27
C SER A 149 -22.39 -1.17 78.31
N ARG A 150 -21.79 -1.90 77.34
CA ARG A 150 -21.21 -3.27 77.47
C ARG A 150 -20.71 -3.89 76.13
N PHE A 151 -19.89 -3.22 75.31
CA PHE A 151 -19.04 -3.87 74.27
C PHE A 151 -18.02 -2.87 73.67
N ARG A 152 -16.91 -2.56 74.38
CA ARG A 152 -15.82 -1.70 73.84
C ARG A 152 -14.41 -2.30 73.86
N SER A 153 -14.16 -3.37 74.62
CA SER A 153 -12.78 -3.87 74.84
C SER A 153 -12.04 -4.42 73.61
N LEU A 154 -12.71 -4.76 72.51
CA LEU A 154 -12.08 -5.39 71.34
C LEU A 154 -11.67 -4.39 70.24
N LEU A 155 -12.49 -3.39 69.95
CA LEU A 155 -12.19 -2.39 68.91
C LEU A 155 -11.01 -1.48 69.33
N ASP A 156 -10.98 -1.04 70.58
CA ASP A 156 -9.85 -0.25 71.10
C ASP A 156 -8.54 -1.06 71.15
N GLN A 157 -8.62 -2.38 71.39
CA GLN A 157 -7.45 -3.28 71.35
C GLN A 157 -6.93 -3.48 69.92
N ILE A 158 -7.81 -3.66 68.93
CA ILE A 158 -7.41 -3.78 67.52
C ILE A 158 -6.79 -2.46 67.04
N ALA A 159 -7.39 -1.30 67.36
CA ALA A 159 -6.85 0.00 66.99
C ALA A 159 -5.46 0.26 67.61
N ALA A 160 -5.27 -0.09 68.90
CA ALA A 160 -3.97 -0.01 69.57
C ALA A 160 -2.93 -1.01 69.00
N GLN A 161 -3.37 -2.14 68.46
CA GLN A 161 -2.49 -3.12 67.83
C GLN A 161 -2.07 -2.69 66.42
N GLU A 162 -2.97 -2.07 65.64
CA GLU A 162 -2.65 -1.47 64.34
C GLU A 162 -1.68 -0.28 64.45
N THR A 163 -1.86 0.63 65.42
CA THR A 163 -0.93 1.77 65.59
C THR A 163 0.48 1.30 65.95
N VAL A 164 0.61 0.34 66.89
CA VAL A 164 1.92 -0.24 67.25
C VAL A 164 2.54 -1.06 66.11
N LEU A 165 1.74 -1.69 65.25
CA LEU A 165 2.24 -2.32 64.03
C LEU A 165 2.74 -1.30 63.00
N LYS A 166 2.05 -0.15 62.88
CA LYS A 166 2.42 0.92 61.96
C LYS A 166 3.69 1.63 62.41
N GLU A 167 3.77 2.05 63.68
CA GLU A 167 4.98 2.65 64.27
C GLU A 167 6.21 1.74 64.13
N LYS A 168 6.05 0.42 64.29
CA LYS A 168 7.15 -0.54 64.06
C LYS A 168 7.58 -0.60 62.60
N LYS A 169 6.64 -0.59 61.67
CA LYS A 169 6.94 -0.65 60.22
C LYS A 169 7.59 0.64 59.75
N ASP A 170 7.08 1.79 60.18
CA ASP A 170 7.64 3.10 59.91
C ASP A 170 9.05 3.24 60.53
N ALA A 171 9.30 2.66 61.71
CA ALA A 171 10.64 2.59 62.30
C ALA A 171 11.60 1.63 61.55
N GLU A 172 11.14 0.47 61.08
CA GLU A 172 11.96 -0.44 60.26
C GLU A 172 12.35 0.18 58.91
N ASP A 173 11.40 0.82 58.21
CA ASP A 173 11.67 1.45 56.93
C ASP A 173 12.51 2.74 57.07
N LYS A 174 12.38 3.47 58.19
CA LYS A 174 13.28 4.60 58.53
C LYS A 174 14.70 4.11 58.86
N ALA A 175 14.86 3.01 59.59
CA ALA A 175 16.17 2.40 59.85
C ALA A 175 16.81 1.79 58.58
N LYS A 176 16.01 1.31 57.62
CA LYS A 176 16.48 0.98 56.25
C LYS A 176 16.98 2.22 55.52
N ALA A 177 16.23 3.32 55.56
CA ALA A 177 16.58 4.57 54.87
C ALA A 177 17.89 5.15 55.43
N GLU A 178 18.08 5.18 56.75
CA GLU A 178 19.33 5.61 57.38
C GLU A 178 20.52 4.70 56.99
N ARG A 179 20.33 3.37 56.96
CA ARG A 179 21.36 2.42 56.48
C ARG A 179 21.67 2.53 54.99
N ALA A 180 20.74 3.03 54.18
CA ALA A 180 20.98 3.36 52.78
C ALA A 180 21.79 4.68 52.66
N ALA A 181 21.41 5.71 53.43
CA ALA A 181 22.08 7.00 53.45
C ALA A 181 23.54 6.92 53.95
N GLU A 182 23.82 6.17 55.03
CA GLU A 182 25.19 5.97 55.54
C GLU A 182 26.13 5.33 54.50
N ARG A 183 25.59 4.49 53.60
CA ARG A 183 26.38 3.84 52.55
C ARG A 183 26.71 4.76 51.37
N GLY A 184 26.02 5.89 51.21
CA GLY A 184 26.27 6.85 50.13
C GLY A 184 27.51 7.74 50.34
N ASN A 185 27.93 7.98 51.58
CA ASN A 185 28.80 9.13 51.90
C ASN A 185 30.28 8.78 52.22
N ARG A 186 30.86 7.73 51.62
CA ARG A 186 32.27 7.32 51.84
C ARG A 186 33.04 6.87 50.60
N ARG A 187 33.06 7.66 49.52
CA ARG A 187 34.22 7.71 48.61
C ARG A 187 34.26 8.97 47.72
N GLY A 188 34.97 9.99 48.19
CA GLY A 188 35.35 11.19 47.43
C GLY A 188 36.28 12.05 48.29
N GLY A 189 37.59 12.08 47.97
CA GLY A 189 38.59 12.51 48.97
C GLY A 189 40.03 12.72 48.47
N ASN A 190 40.20 13.21 47.24
CA ASN A 190 41.35 13.95 46.68
C ASN A 190 42.83 13.57 46.99
N ASN A 191 43.59 13.47 45.88
CA ASN A 191 45.00 13.92 45.72
C ASN A 191 46.11 13.18 46.50
N ASP A 192 47.40 13.22 46.12
CA ASP A 192 48.06 14.06 45.09
C ASP A 192 49.30 13.39 44.46
N ARG A 193 49.58 13.66 43.16
CA ARG A 193 50.83 13.35 42.39
C ARG A 193 51.20 11.83 42.26
N ARG A 194 52.00 11.36 41.29
CA ARG A 194 52.86 12.04 40.28
C ARG A 194 53.05 11.19 38.99
N GLY A 195 52.48 11.65 37.87
CA GLY A 195 52.95 11.53 36.46
C GLY A 195 53.38 10.18 35.82
N GLY A 196 52.85 9.89 34.62
CA GLY A 196 53.69 9.32 33.54
C GLY A 196 53.08 8.32 32.54
N ARG A 197 52.68 8.82 31.36
CA ARG A 197 52.73 8.17 30.02
C ARG A 197 51.94 6.85 29.73
N ARG A 198 50.94 7.03 28.85
CA ARG A 198 50.62 6.26 27.61
C ARG A 198 50.16 4.78 27.66
N ASN A 199 48.94 4.62 27.13
CA ASN A 199 48.46 3.61 26.17
C ASN A 199 48.07 2.19 26.60
N ASP A 200 46.83 1.87 26.15
CA ASP A 200 46.37 0.64 25.51
C ASP A 200 45.84 -0.56 26.34
N ARG A 201 44.65 -1.00 25.87
CA ARG A 201 44.13 -2.38 25.77
C ARG A 201 43.57 -3.12 26.99
N ASN A 202 42.23 -3.04 27.05
CA ASN A 202 41.30 -4.15 26.76
C ASN A 202 41.16 -5.36 27.73
N ALA A 203 39.91 -5.46 28.23
CA ALA A 203 38.99 -6.60 28.02
C ALA A 203 38.88 -7.76 29.03
N SER A 204 37.60 -8.06 29.29
CA SER A 204 36.97 -9.36 29.65
C SER A 204 37.36 -10.06 30.96
N ASP A 205 36.51 -9.89 31.96
CA ASP A 205 36.23 -10.88 33.00
C ASP A 205 35.36 -12.03 32.46
N ASN A 206 35.56 -13.26 32.98
CA ASN A 206 34.48 -14.23 33.18
C ASN A 206 34.92 -15.37 34.13
N LYS A 207 34.30 -15.52 35.32
CA LYS A 207 34.44 -16.76 36.14
C LYS A 207 33.40 -16.93 37.28
N SER A 208 33.53 -18.03 38.01
CA SER A 208 32.42 -18.83 38.57
C SER A 208 32.56 -19.25 40.04
N GLU A 209 31.41 -19.32 40.74
CA GLU A 209 31.04 -20.31 41.80
C GLU A 209 31.71 -20.39 43.21
N ARG A 210 30.83 -20.23 44.24
CA ARG A 210 30.55 -21.10 45.43
C ARG A 210 31.30 -21.02 46.80
N ASN A 211 30.45 -20.85 47.86
CA ASN A 211 30.41 -21.48 49.23
C ASN A 211 31.44 -21.05 50.32
N ALA A 212 31.15 -20.93 51.65
CA ALA A 212 30.24 -21.67 52.57
C ALA A 212 30.06 -21.01 54.00
N SER A 213 29.28 -21.68 54.92
CA SER A 213 29.25 -21.57 56.42
C SER A 213 28.55 -20.37 57.12
N GLU A 214 27.89 -20.43 58.32
CA GLU A 214 27.59 -21.54 59.28
C GLU A 214 26.42 -21.31 60.34
N SER A 215 25.83 -22.43 60.84
CA SER A 215 25.32 -22.82 62.21
C SER A 215 24.30 -22.07 63.17
N ARG A 216 23.06 -22.63 63.31
CA ARG A 216 22.31 -23.25 64.51
C ARG A 216 22.20 -22.58 65.92
N PRO A 217 21.41 -23.06 66.99
CA PRO A 217 20.74 -24.38 67.29
C PRO A 217 19.36 -24.51 68.11
N HIS A 218 18.71 -25.71 68.10
CA HIS A 218 17.96 -26.50 69.17
C HIS A 218 16.73 -26.00 70.04
N SER A 219 15.82 -26.81 70.68
CA SER A 219 15.38 -28.26 70.62
C SER A 219 14.06 -28.63 71.44
N HIS A 220 13.65 -29.93 71.48
CA HIS A 220 12.59 -30.68 72.26
C HIS A 220 11.13 -30.72 71.69
N ARG A 221 10.41 -31.86 71.48
CA ARG A 221 9.92 -33.06 72.27
C ARG A 221 8.54 -32.80 72.97
N THR A 222 7.48 -33.65 72.98
CA THR A 222 7.25 -35.11 72.70
C THR A 222 5.75 -35.47 72.43
N ASN A 223 5.49 -36.69 71.88
CA ASN A 223 4.33 -37.61 72.08
C ASN A 223 2.98 -37.61 71.27
N ALA A 224 2.57 -38.85 70.92
CA ALA A 224 1.21 -39.48 71.00
C ALA A 224 0.12 -39.45 69.89
N SER A 225 0.05 -40.56 69.12
CA SER A 225 -1.12 -41.46 68.83
C SER A 225 -2.40 -41.06 68.04
N ASN A 226 -2.85 -42.03 67.22
CA ASN A 226 -4.23 -42.32 66.75
C ASN A 226 -4.93 -41.34 65.76
N ASN A 227 -5.91 -41.72 64.92
CA ASN A 227 -6.27 -42.98 64.21
C ASN A 227 -7.49 -42.69 63.28
N VAL A 228 -7.78 -43.37 62.16
CA VAL A 228 -7.05 -44.41 61.39
C VAL A 228 -6.74 -43.82 59.98
N ALA A 229 -7.30 -44.11 58.79
CA ALA A 229 -7.62 -45.30 57.93
C ALA A 229 -7.73 -44.79 56.46
N ALA A 230 -7.74 -45.58 55.38
CA ALA A 230 -7.16 -46.89 54.98
C ALA A 230 -7.55 -47.09 53.48
N GLY A 231 -6.87 -47.88 52.62
CA GLY A 231 -5.64 -48.67 52.71
C GLY A 231 -5.46 -49.47 51.39
N MET A 232 -4.32 -50.15 51.15
CA MET A 232 -4.23 -51.18 50.09
C MET A 232 -3.02 -51.22 49.10
N ASP A 233 -1.77 -51.51 49.49
CA ASP A 233 -1.11 -52.71 48.91
C ASP A 233 0.25 -52.67 48.16
N PHE A 234 1.28 -51.94 48.61
CA PHE A 234 2.73 -52.29 48.39
C PHE A 234 3.33 -52.44 46.94
N PRO A 235 4.63 -52.78 46.78
CA PRO A 235 5.86 -52.24 47.41
C PRO A 235 6.99 -51.86 46.41
N ASN A 236 8.05 -51.21 46.90
CA ASN A 236 9.34 -51.09 46.19
C ASN A 236 10.55 -51.25 47.15
N PRO A 237 11.53 -52.16 46.87
CA PRO A 237 12.75 -52.36 47.66
C PRO A 237 14.00 -51.75 46.96
N ASP A 238 15.15 -51.48 47.59
CA ASP A 238 15.54 -51.52 49.01
C ASP A 238 16.72 -50.56 49.27
N LYS A 239 17.00 -50.20 50.54
CA LYS A 239 18.34 -49.72 50.93
C LYS A 239 18.62 -49.81 52.45
N GLN A 240 19.06 -50.98 52.94
CA GLN A 240 19.90 -51.04 54.15
C GLN A 240 20.70 -52.35 54.29
N GLY A 241 21.68 -52.36 55.19
CA GLY A 241 22.44 -53.57 55.54
C GLY A 241 23.14 -53.48 56.90
N LYS A 242 23.29 -54.63 57.57
CA LYS A 242 24.13 -54.84 58.79
C LYS A 242 24.25 -56.35 59.09
N GLY A 243 25.46 -56.92 59.17
CA GLY A 243 25.67 -58.34 59.49
C GLY A 243 27.12 -58.72 59.85
N LYS A 244 27.34 -59.31 61.02
CA LYS A 244 28.64 -59.49 61.73
C LYS A 244 29.64 -60.54 61.17
N LYS A 245 30.95 -60.20 61.27
CA LYS A 245 32.13 -61.00 61.75
C LYS A 245 32.70 -62.24 60.98
N ARG A 246 33.92 -62.02 60.42
CA ARG A 246 35.23 -62.70 60.66
C ARG A 246 35.51 -64.20 60.32
N LYS A 247 36.32 -64.40 59.27
CA LYS A 247 37.73 -64.92 59.18
C LYS A 247 38.13 -64.75 57.69
N GLY A 248 39.28 -64.28 57.19
CA GLY A 248 40.70 -64.22 57.62
C GLY A 248 41.54 -64.97 56.55
N GLY A 249 42.67 -64.51 55.98
CA GLY A 249 43.39 -63.21 56.07
C GLY A 249 44.67 -63.17 55.19
N HIS A 250 45.36 -62.03 55.15
CA HIS A 250 46.71 -61.72 54.57
C HIS A 250 46.97 -61.77 53.04
N ASN A 251 46.92 -60.56 52.44
CA ASN A 251 47.99 -59.81 51.74
C ASN A 251 49.09 -60.46 50.84
N ASN A 252 49.32 -59.73 49.74
CA ASN A 252 50.60 -59.22 49.19
C ASN A 252 51.28 -59.83 47.94
N GLU A 253 51.97 -58.91 47.25
CA GLU A 253 53.01 -59.02 46.21
C GLU A 253 52.63 -59.41 44.76
N GLU A 254 53.09 -58.58 43.82
CA GLU A 254 53.06 -58.84 42.37
C GLU A 254 54.29 -59.65 41.97
N ASP A 255 54.13 -60.62 41.06
CA ASP A 255 55.25 -61.33 40.45
C ASP A 255 55.47 -60.89 38.99
N HIS A 256 56.71 -60.53 38.67
CA HIS A 256 57.18 -60.02 37.39
C HIS A 256 56.89 -60.98 36.23
N TYR A 257 56.85 -62.28 36.49
CA TYR A 257 56.59 -63.32 35.50
C TYR A 257 55.19 -63.20 34.84
N SER A 258 54.23 -62.55 35.53
CA SER A 258 52.84 -62.38 35.04
C SER A 258 52.70 -61.38 33.89
N ARG A 259 53.66 -60.46 33.71
CA ARG A 259 53.63 -59.43 32.64
C ARG A 259 54.09 -60.00 31.30
N MET A 260 55.23 -60.68 31.28
CA MET A 260 55.84 -61.25 30.07
C MET A 260 54.95 -62.29 29.36
N ALA A 261 54.07 -62.96 30.10
CA ALA A 261 53.11 -63.91 29.54
C ALA A 261 52.02 -63.24 28.69
N ARG A 262 51.62 -62.00 28.99
CA ARG A 262 50.56 -61.27 28.25
C ARG A 262 51.05 -60.68 26.94
N GLU A 263 52.24 -60.08 26.93
CA GLU A 263 52.84 -59.49 25.74
C GLU A 263 53.06 -60.55 24.62
N ALA A 264 53.29 -61.82 25.00
CA ALA A 264 53.38 -62.95 24.08
C ALA A 264 52.03 -63.37 23.47
N GLU A 265 50.93 -63.30 24.24
CA GLU A 265 49.58 -63.61 23.73
C GLU A 265 49.08 -62.50 22.79
N GLU A 266 49.32 -61.23 23.12
CA GLU A 266 48.81 -60.09 22.36
C GLU A 266 49.37 -60.04 20.92
N TYR A 267 50.67 -60.22 20.73
CA TYR A 267 51.29 -60.29 19.39
C TYR A 267 50.77 -61.48 18.54
N SER A 268 50.41 -62.60 19.18
CA SER A 268 49.83 -63.75 18.47
C SER A 268 48.38 -63.50 18.02
N ARG A 269 47.64 -62.69 18.78
CA ARG A 269 46.22 -62.41 18.58
C ARG A 269 45.97 -61.33 17.53
N GLU A 270 46.82 -60.31 17.46
CA GLU A 270 46.71 -59.21 16.49
C GLU A 270 46.86 -59.71 15.04
N LYS A 271 47.86 -60.57 14.79
CA LYS A 271 48.13 -61.12 13.45
C LYS A 271 47.01 -62.00 12.90
N VAL A 272 46.37 -62.80 13.76
CA VAL A 272 45.19 -63.62 13.40
C VAL A 272 43.96 -62.73 13.13
N LEU A 273 43.85 -61.57 13.77
CA LEU A 273 42.78 -60.60 13.52
C LEU A 273 42.97 -59.84 12.20
N GLU A 274 44.20 -59.57 11.75
CA GLU A 274 44.44 -59.05 10.40
C GLU A 274 44.10 -60.06 9.31
N GLU A 275 44.57 -61.31 9.43
CA GLU A 275 44.33 -62.37 8.45
C GLU A 275 42.81 -62.68 8.31
N ALA A 276 42.09 -62.70 9.43
CA ALA A 276 40.63 -62.81 9.44
C ALA A 276 39.91 -61.60 8.83
N ARG A 277 40.46 -60.38 8.94
CA ARG A 277 39.89 -59.18 8.31
C ARG A 277 40.09 -59.18 6.80
N ALA A 278 41.28 -59.56 6.32
CA ALA A 278 41.56 -59.68 4.89
C ALA A 278 40.60 -60.66 4.20
N ALA A 279 40.42 -61.86 4.78
CA ALA A 279 39.51 -62.88 4.24
C ALA A 279 38.03 -62.42 4.21
N VAL A 280 37.60 -61.63 5.20
CA VAL A 280 36.24 -61.06 5.24
C VAL A 280 36.06 -59.92 4.24
N GLU A 281 37.10 -59.09 4.02
CA GLU A 281 37.02 -58.02 3.02
C GLU A 281 36.99 -58.59 1.59
N GLU A 282 37.82 -59.59 1.29
CA GLU A 282 37.84 -60.24 -0.02
C GLU A 282 36.48 -60.89 -0.35
N ALA A 283 35.89 -61.63 0.59
CA ALA A 283 34.53 -62.19 0.47
C ALA A 283 33.41 -61.13 0.34
N SER A 284 33.65 -59.89 0.76
CA SER A 284 32.66 -58.80 0.66
C SER A 284 32.53 -58.22 -0.74
N ARG A 285 33.61 -58.28 -1.55
CA ARG A 285 33.70 -57.56 -2.84
C ARG A 285 32.83 -58.18 -3.94
N GLU A 286 32.66 -59.50 -4.00
CA GLU A 286 31.78 -60.15 -4.98
C GLU A 286 30.28 -60.06 -4.64
N SER A 287 29.94 -59.94 -3.36
CA SER A 287 28.55 -60.04 -2.86
C SER A 287 27.72 -58.75 -3.05
N THR A 288 28.37 -57.59 -3.02
CA THR A 288 27.71 -56.28 -2.86
C THR A 288 26.94 -55.80 -4.10
N GLY A 289 27.43 -56.10 -5.31
CA GLY A 289 26.85 -55.58 -6.56
C GLY A 289 25.37 -55.93 -6.79
N ARG A 290 24.93 -57.13 -6.37
CA ARG A 290 23.54 -57.58 -6.56
C ARG A 290 22.59 -57.03 -5.50
N ARG A 291 23.10 -56.71 -4.29
CA ARG A 291 22.31 -56.15 -3.17
C ARG A 291 22.15 -54.64 -3.29
N LYS A 292 23.20 -53.91 -3.71
CA LYS A 292 23.13 -52.46 -3.94
C LYS A 292 22.11 -52.12 -5.03
N LYS A 293 22.20 -52.78 -6.20
CA LYS A 293 21.28 -52.59 -7.34
C LYS A 293 19.81 -52.87 -7.01
N ARG A 294 19.54 -53.77 -6.04
CA ARG A 294 18.18 -54.07 -5.54
C ARG A 294 17.69 -53.06 -4.49
N LYS A 295 18.58 -52.39 -3.77
CA LYS A 295 18.25 -51.25 -2.90
C LYS A 295 17.95 -50.02 -3.77
N GLU A 296 18.86 -49.67 -4.68
CA GLU A 296 18.71 -48.57 -5.64
C GLU A 296 17.42 -48.69 -6.48
N LYS A 297 17.08 -49.89 -7.00
CA LYS A 297 15.79 -50.09 -7.70
C LYS A 297 14.58 -49.83 -6.81
N ARG A 298 14.62 -50.31 -5.55
CA ARG A 298 13.50 -50.17 -4.61
C ARG A 298 13.34 -48.72 -4.10
N GLU A 299 14.43 -47.98 -4.02
CA GLU A 299 14.43 -46.54 -3.72
C GLU A 299 13.88 -45.73 -4.90
N ARG A 300 14.21 -46.12 -6.15
CA ARG A 300 13.62 -45.52 -7.36
C ARG A 300 12.14 -45.88 -7.54
N GLU A 301 11.73 -47.10 -7.17
CA GLU A 301 10.31 -47.51 -7.15
C GLU A 301 9.53 -46.80 -6.04
N ALA A 302 10.14 -46.56 -4.86
CA ALA A 302 9.52 -45.80 -3.79
C ALA A 302 9.38 -44.30 -4.13
N ALA A 303 10.41 -43.69 -4.74
CA ALA A 303 10.34 -42.31 -5.23
C ALA A 303 9.24 -42.16 -6.28
N LYS A 304 9.21 -43.05 -7.29
CA LYS A 304 8.13 -43.06 -8.29
C LYS A 304 6.74 -43.25 -7.70
N ALA A 305 6.58 -44.15 -6.72
CA ALA A 305 5.31 -44.32 -6.03
C ALA A 305 4.92 -43.14 -5.11
N GLN A 306 5.84 -42.21 -4.82
CA GLN A 306 5.56 -40.94 -4.16
C GLN A 306 5.26 -39.81 -5.16
N GLU A 307 5.95 -39.78 -6.31
CA GLU A 307 5.63 -38.92 -7.45
C GLU A 307 4.22 -39.23 -7.98
N GLU A 308 3.94 -40.49 -8.30
CA GLU A 308 2.65 -40.97 -8.81
C GLU A 308 1.50 -40.64 -7.83
N ARG A 309 1.73 -40.74 -6.52
CA ARG A 309 0.73 -40.34 -5.50
C ARG A 309 0.51 -38.84 -5.42
N LYS A 310 1.57 -38.03 -5.45
CA LYS A 310 1.43 -36.56 -5.48
C LYS A 310 0.68 -36.10 -6.73
N ILE A 311 0.93 -36.74 -7.87
CA ILE A 311 0.24 -36.47 -9.14
C ILE A 311 -1.24 -36.91 -9.04
N GLU A 312 -1.53 -38.07 -8.45
CA GLU A 312 -2.90 -38.56 -8.22
C GLU A 312 -3.68 -37.66 -7.22
N GLU A 313 -3.03 -37.19 -6.15
CA GLU A 313 -3.57 -36.24 -5.17
C GLU A 313 -3.82 -34.85 -5.78
N ALA A 314 -2.93 -34.34 -6.63
CA ALA A 314 -3.11 -33.07 -7.33
C ALA A 314 -4.19 -33.12 -8.43
N LEU A 315 -4.26 -34.24 -9.17
CA LEU A 315 -5.30 -34.47 -10.18
C LEU A 315 -6.69 -34.56 -9.52
N ALA A 316 -6.78 -35.15 -8.33
CA ALA A 316 -8.00 -35.16 -7.51
C ALA A 316 -8.40 -33.76 -6.97
N GLN A 317 -7.46 -32.81 -6.93
CA GLN A 317 -7.69 -31.41 -6.56
C GLN A 317 -7.98 -30.50 -7.78
N GLY A 318 -7.98 -31.06 -9.01
CA GLY A 318 -8.22 -30.29 -10.25
C GLY A 318 -7.05 -29.40 -10.68
N VAL A 319 -5.87 -29.58 -10.09
CA VAL A 319 -4.65 -28.84 -10.46
C VAL A 319 -3.95 -29.57 -11.62
N ASN A 320 -3.49 -28.83 -12.63
CA ASN A 320 -2.72 -29.43 -13.73
C ASN A 320 -1.37 -29.94 -13.21
N PRO A 321 -0.89 -31.13 -13.63
CA PRO A 321 0.43 -31.63 -13.22
C PRO A 321 1.60 -30.68 -13.56
N GLU A 322 1.45 -29.84 -14.59
CA GLU A 322 2.46 -28.88 -15.05
C GLU A 322 2.60 -27.67 -14.09
N ASP A 323 1.56 -27.33 -13.31
CA ASP A 323 1.62 -26.28 -12.26
C ASP A 323 2.48 -26.68 -11.05
N LEU A 324 2.91 -27.95 -10.93
CA LEU A 324 3.68 -28.48 -9.80
C LEU A 324 5.20 -28.34 -9.97
N ASP A 325 5.70 -28.42 -11.20
CA ASP A 325 7.14 -28.29 -11.54
C ASP A 325 7.53 -26.85 -11.95
N ALA A 326 6.54 -25.96 -12.16
CA ALA A 326 6.76 -24.56 -12.50
C ALA A 326 7.36 -23.76 -11.33
N ILE A 327 8.44 -23.03 -11.59
CA ILE A 327 9.11 -22.19 -10.59
C ILE A 327 8.28 -20.93 -10.37
N LYS A 328 7.88 -20.67 -9.14
CA LYS A 328 7.10 -19.49 -8.74
C LYS A 328 8.01 -18.28 -8.58
N VAL A 329 7.69 -17.19 -9.28
CA VAL A 329 8.45 -15.93 -9.26
C VAL A 329 7.48 -14.77 -9.11
N SER A 330 7.77 -13.79 -8.27
CA SER A 330 6.88 -12.64 -8.11
C SER A 330 7.04 -11.59 -9.23
N GLN A 331 5.96 -10.85 -9.48
CA GLN A 331 5.95 -9.76 -10.44
C GLN A 331 7.00 -8.69 -10.10
N GLY A 332 7.67 -8.12 -11.11
CA GLY A 332 8.68 -7.08 -10.91
C GLY A 332 10.00 -7.53 -10.26
N VAL A 333 10.25 -8.85 -10.17
CA VAL A 333 11.47 -9.45 -9.59
C VAL A 333 12.77 -8.81 -10.10
N THR A 334 13.77 -8.66 -9.22
CA THR A 334 15.11 -8.21 -9.64
C THR A 334 15.93 -9.30 -10.33
N VAL A 335 16.94 -8.91 -11.08
CA VAL A 335 17.88 -9.84 -11.73
C VAL A 335 18.59 -10.76 -10.72
N GLN A 336 18.80 -10.32 -9.47
CA GLN A 336 19.32 -11.16 -8.39
C GLN A 336 18.26 -12.16 -7.87
N GLU A 337 17.05 -11.71 -7.58
CA GLU A 337 16.01 -12.59 -7.03
C GLU A 337 15.57 -13.68 -8.04
N LEU A 338 15.54 -13.35 -9.34
CA LEU A 338 15.30 -14.36 -10.39
C LEU A 338 16.44 -15.38 -10.48
N ALA A 339 17.69 -14.94 -10.27
CA ALA A 339 18.86 -15.82 -10.24
C ALA A 339 18.80 -16.81 -9.05
N GLU A 340 18.38 -16.32 -7.89
CA GLU A 340 18.17 -17.12 -6.68
C GLU A 340 16.97 -18.09 -6.84
N ALA A 341 15.86 -17.65 -7.44
CA ALA A 341 14.68 -18.49 -7.71
C ALA A 341 14.95 -19.61 -8.73
N LEU A 342 15.80 -19.37 -9.74
CA LEU A 342 16.11 -20.35 -10.79
C LEU A 342 17.28 -21.30 -10.47
N ASP A 343 18.02 -21.04 -9.37
CA ASP A 343 19.32 -21.67 -9.04
C ASP A 343 20.36 -21.50 -10.16
N VAL A 344 20.51 -20.25 -10.64
CA VAL A 344 21.40 -19.86 -11.76
C VAL A 344 22.24 -18.64 -11.35
N PRO A 345 23.53 -18.53 -11.70
CA PRO A 345 24.31 -17.33 -11.40
C PRO A 345 23.74 -16.08 -12.08
N ALA A 346 23.52 -14.99 -11.33
CA ALA A 346 22.96 -13.73 -11.87
C ALA A 346 23.73 -13.18 -13.09
N ASN A 347 25.04 -13.40 -13.14
CA ASN A 347 25.89 -13.06 -14.30
C ASN A 347 25.44 -13.72 -15.61
N ASP A 348 24.79 -14.89 -15.56
CA ASP A 348 24.30 -15.63 -16.74
C ASP A 348 22.87 -15.21 -17.15
N ILE A 349 22.16 -14.50 -16.28
CA ILE A 349 20.93 -13.76 -16.63
C ILE A 349 21.31 -12.40 -17.25
N ILE A 350 22.24 -11.65 -16.63
CA ILE A 350 22.73 -10.36 -17.17
C ILE A 350 23.27 -10.52 -18.60
N LYS A 351 24.00 -11.60 -18.90
CA LYS A 351 24.47 -11.90 -20.26
C LYS A 351 23.33 -12.08 -21.27
N ARG A 352 22.21 -12.70 -20.88
CA ARG A 352 21.03 -12.87 -21.75
C ARG A 352 20.35 -11.54 -21.99
N LEU A 353 20.06 -10.79 -20.93
CA LEU A 353 19.48 -9.43 -21.01
C LEU A 353 20.33 -8.50 -21.89
N PHE A 354 21.67 -8.61 -21.81
CA PHE A 354 22.58 -7.89 -22.70
C PHE A 354 22.51 -8.35 -24.18
N LEU A 355 22.35 -9.66 -24.44
CA LEU A 355 22.14 -10.19 -25.80
C LEU A 355 20.77 -9.80 -26.38
N LEU A 356 19.77 -9.62 -25.52
CA LEU A 356 18.41 -9.16 -25.85
C LEU A 356 18.32 -7.64 -26.06
N GLY A 357 19.39 -6.90 -25.77
CA GLY A 357 19.46 -5.44 -25.94
C GLY A 357 18.88 -4.63 -24.77
N THR A 358 18.53 -5.27 -23.65
CA THR A 358 17.99 -4.65 -22.43
C THR A 358 18.99 -4.76 -21.26
N PRO A 359 20.05 -3.92 -21.23
CA PRO A 359 21.10 -4.01 -20.22
C PRO A 359 20.61 -3.60 -18.82
N LEU A 360 20.20 -4.59 -18.02
CA LEU A 360 19.81 -4.41 -16.61
C LEU A 360 20.92 -4.85 -15.65
N THR A 361 20.95 -4.21 -14.47
CA THR A 361 21.88 -4.50 -13.37
C THR A 361 21.23 -5.42 -12.33
N MET A 362 22.04 -6.03 -11.43
CA MET A 362 21.58 -7.03 -10.46
C MET A 362 20.37 -6.60 -9.61
N THR A 363 20.28 -5.31 -9.26
CA THR A 363 19.27 -4.75 -8.35
C THR A 363 18.15 -4.01 -9.08
N GLN A 364 18.06 -4.13 -10.40
CA GLN A 364 16.93 -3.59 -11.18
C GLN A 364 15.87 -4.67 -11.37
N SER A 365 14.61 -4.27 -11.23
CA SER A 365 13.42 -5.06 -11.57
C SER A 365 13.36 -5.33 -13.08
N MET A 366 12.86 -6.51 -13.44
CA MET A 366 12.51 -6.88 -14.81
C MET A 366 11.02 -6.73 -15.05
N SER A 367 10.62 -6.49 -16.29
CA SER A 367 9.23 -6.68 -16.72
C SER A 367 8.91 -8.15 -16.91
N ASP A 368 7.65 -8.52 -16.77
CA ASP A 368 7.18 -9.90 -16.83
C ASP A 368 7.58 -10.59 -18.15
N ASP A 369 7.43 -9.90 -19.28
CA ASP A 369 7.91 -10.34 -20.61
C ASP A 369 9.40 -10.74 -20.63
N LEU A 370 10.25 -10.03 -19.87
CA LEU A 370 11.69 -10.32 -19.79
C LEU A 370 11.98 -11.48 -18.84
N VAL A 371 11.17 -11.67 -17.80
CA VAL A 371 11.24 -12.83 -16.90
C VAL A 371 10.89 -14.11 -17.66
N GLU A 372 9.77 -14.11 -18.39
CA GLU A 372 9.37 -15.26 -19.22
C GLU A 372 10.41 -15.58 -20.30
N LEU A 373 10.89 -14.57 -21.03
CA LEU A 373 11.89 -14.78 -22.09
C LEU A 373 13.21 -15.33 -21.54
N VAL A 374 13.67 -14.87 -20.37
CA VAL A 374 14.86 -15.43 -19.69
C VAL A 374 14.60 -16.87 -19.19
N ALA A 375 13.37 -17.20 -18.80
CA ALA A 375 12.97 -18.52 -18.36
C ALA A 375 13.01 -19.55 -19.50
N ASP A 376 12.43 -19.22 -20.65
CA ASP A 376 12.45 -20.03 -21.87
C ASP A 376 13.89 -20.23 -22.38
N ASP A 377 14.71 -19.17 -22.35
CA ASP A 377 16.13 -19.19 -22.71
C ASP A 377 17.01 -19.97 -21.69
N LEU A 378 16.42 -20.39 -20.57
CA LEU A 378 16.97 -21.32 -19.56
C LEU A 378 16.29 -22.70 -19.58
N GLY A 379 15.24 -22.90 -20.38
CA GLY A 379 14.44 -24.13 -20.39
C GLY A 379 13.72 -24.40 -19.07
N ARG A 380 13.27 -23.35 -18.37
CA ARG A 380 12.58 -23.41 -17.09
C ARG A 380 11.18 -22.85 -17.23
N GLN A 381 10.15 -23.65 -16.93
CA GLN A 381 8.80 -23.12 -16.79
C GLN A 381 8.74 -22.27 -15.52
N ILE A 382 8.41 -20.99 -15.67
CA ILE A 382 8.11 -20.07 -14.57
C ILE A 382 6.60 -19.83 -14.55
N LYS A 383 6.04 -19.67 -13.35
CA LYS A 383 4.74 -19.05 -13.15
C LYS A 383 4.97 -17.72 -12.43
N ILE A 384 4.71 -16.62 -13.15
CA ILE A 384 4.72 -15.28 -12.55
C ILE A 384 3.48 -15.17 -11.66
N ILE A 385 3.68 -14.65 -10.45
CA ILE A 385 2.67 -14.50 -9.42
C ILE A 385 2.55 -13.02 -9.07
N THR A 386 1.32 -12.48 -9.12
CA THR A 386 1.07 -11.08 -8.75
C THR A 386 1.32 -10.86 -7.25
N PRO A 387 1.63 -9.62 -6.80
CA PRO A 387 1.80 -9.35 -5.38
C PRO A 387 0.56 -9.71 -4.53
N GLU A 388 -0.64 -9.66 -5.08
CA GLU A 388 -1.87 -10.13 -4.38
C GLU A 388 -1.86 -11.65 -4.16
N GLU A 389 -1.49 -12.43 -5.17
CA GLU A 389 -1.40 -13.89 -5.11
C GLU A 389 -0.19 -14.38 -4.28
N GLU A 390 0.92 -13.65 -4.28
CA GLU A 390 2.09 -13.91 -3.42
C GLU A 390 1.74 -13.68 -1.94
N ASN A 391 0.83 -12.74 -1.67
CA ASN A 391 0.33 -12.46 -0.32
C ASN A 391 -0.73 -13.47 0.17
N THR A 392 -1.35 -14.23 -0.73
CA THR A 392 -2.45 -15.17 -0.46
C THR A 392 -1.94 -16.49 0.14
N PHE A 393 -2.58 -16.97 1.21
CA PHE A 393 -2.15 -18.17 1.92
C PHE A 393 -2.81 -19.45 1.37
N SER A 394 -2.02 -20.30 0.71
CA SER A 394 -2.47 -21.67 0.40
C SER A 394 -2.48 -22.55 1.66
N PHE A 395 -3.59 -23.24 1.90
CA PHE A 395 -3.78 -24.18 3.00
C PHE A 395 -4.20 -25.55 2.49
N TYR A 396 -3.83 -26.59 3.22
CA TYR A 396 -4.34 -27.95 3.04
C TYR A 396 -4.96 -28.41 4.37
N ASP A 397 -6.22 -28.87 4.31
CA ASP A 397 -6.92 -29.53 5.41
C ASP A 397 -7.17 -30.99 5.03
N ASP A 398 -7.04 -31.90 5.99
CA ASP A 398 -7.51 -33.27 5.80
C ASP A 398 -9.05 -33.27 5.72
N PRO A 399 -9.67 -33.93 4.71
CA PRO A 399 -11.12 -34.00 4.59
C PRO A 399 -11.85 -34.55 5.83
N ALA A 400 -11.16 -35.23 6.75
CA ALA A 400 -11.72 -35.68 8.02
C ALA A 400 -11.99 -34.55 9.04
N ASP A 401 -11.25 -33.43 8.99
CA ASP A 401 -11.37 -32.33 9.96
C ASP A 401 -12.39 -31.26 9.53
N LEU A 402 -12.90 -31.36 8.30
CA LEU A 402 -13.87 -30.45 7.70
C LEU A 402 -15.27 -30.62 8.32
N LYS A 403 -15.72 -29.61 9.07
CA LYS A 403 -17.03 -29.56 9.73
C LYS A 403 -17.96 -28.61 8.96
N PRO A 404 -19.30 -28.84 8.94
CA PRO A 404 -20.24 -27.92 8.29
C PRO A 404 -20.19 -26.52 8.90
N ARG A 405 -20.24 -25.47 8.06
CA ARG A 405 -20.25 -24.06 8.50
C ARG A 405 -21.51 -23.32 8.06
N ALA A 406 -21.72 -22.12 8.61
CA ALA A 406 -22.79 -21.23 8.19
C ALA A 406 -22.50 -20.63 6.79
N PRO A 407 -23.49 -20.47 5.91
CA PRO A 407 -23.31 -19.69 4.69
C PRO A 407 -23.06 -18.22 5.00
N VAL A 408 -22.10 -17.63 4.27
CA VAL A 408 -21.85 -16.20 4.23
C VAL A 408 -22.47 -15.65 2.94
N VAL A 409 -23.29 -14.61 3.06
CA VAL A 409 -24.26 -14.23 2.01
C VAL A 409 -24.22 -12.72 1.77
N THR A 410 -23.87 -12.29 0.56
CA THR A 410 -23.91 -10.86 0.19
C THR A 410 -25.26 -10.48 -0.42
N VAL A 411 -25.82 -9.33 -0.02
CA VAL A 411 -26.99 -8.74 -0.71
C VAL A 411 -26.52 -7.71 -1.75
N MET A 412 -26.84 -7.95 -3.02
CA MET A 412 -26.47 -7.11 -4.17
C MET A 412 -27.70 -6.63 -4.96
N GLY A 413 -27.50 -5.70 -5.90
CA GLY A 413 -28.56 -5.01 -6.64
C GLY A 413 -28.47 -3.48 -6.56
N HIS A 414 -29.30 -2.83 -7.36
CA HIS A 414 -29.39 -1.37 -7.56
C HIS A 414 -29.81 -0.60 -6.29
N VAL A 415 -29.55 0.72 -6.31
CA VAL A 415 -30.14 1.70 -5.38
C VAL A 415 -31.67 1.58 -5.39
N ASP A 416 -32.32 1.88 -4.26
CA ASP A 416 -33.77 1.84 -4.03
C ASP A 416 -34.50 0.51 -4.33
N HIS A 417 -33.81 -0.56 -4.73
CA HIS A 417 -34.38 -1.91 -4.78
C HIS A 417 -34.61 -2.52 -3.37
N GLY A 418 -34.14 -1.86 -2.31
CA GLY A 418 -34.49 -2.17 -0.92
C GLY A 418 -33.54 -3.13 -0.19
N LYS A 419 -32.24 -3.16 -0.54
CA LYS A 419 -31.20 -3.99 0.12
C LYS A 419 -31.20 -3.81 1.65
N THR A 420 -30.97 -2.58 2.11
CA THR A 420 -30.95 -2.22 3.53
C THR A 420 -32.29 -2.49 4.21
N SER A 421 -33.42 -2.33 3.48
CA SER A 421 -34.77 -2.63 4.00
C SER A 421 -35.01 -4.14 4.19
N LEU A 422 -34.50 -4.99 3.29
CA LEU A 422 -34.54 -6.44 3.45
C LEU A 422 -33.69 -6.85 4.67
N LEU A 423 -32.46 -6.35 4.77
CA LEU A 423 -31.58 -6.64 5.90
C LEU A 423 -32.16 -6.13 7.23
N ASP A 424 -32.79 -4.96 7.29
CA ASP A 424 -33.51 -4.50 8.49
C ASP A 424 -34.72 -5.39 8.83
N ALA A 425 -35.49 -5.84 7.84
CA ALA A 425 -36.61 -6.73 8.07
C ALA A 425 -36.15 -8.07 8.68
N ILE A 426 -35.06 -8.64 8.17
CA ILE A 426 -34.41 -9.88 8.66
C ILE A 426 -33.79 -9.66 10.05
N ARG A 427 -32.93 -8.63 10.22
CA ARG A 427 -32.27 -8.30 11.49
C ARG A 427 -33.25 -7.87 12.61
N HIS A 428 -34.48 -7.52 12.24
CA HIS A 428 -35.48 -6.84 13.07
C HIS A 428 -34.98 -5.48 13.61
N THR A 429 -34.14 -4.80 12.83
CA THR A 429 -33.58 -3.47 13.11
C THR A 429 -34.25 -2.39 12.27
N GLY A 430 -33.89 -1.12 12.52
CA GLY A 430 -34.32 0.04 11.73
C GLY A 430 -33.13 0.94 11.39
N VAL A 431 -32.04 0.36 10.88
CA VAL A 431 -30.79 1.06 10.54
C VAL A 431 -30.98 2.02 9.37
N ALA A 432 -31.79 1.66 8.37
CA ALA A 432 -32.06 2.48 7.17
C ALA A 432 -32.72 3.84 7.49
N ALA A 433 -33.29 4.01 8.69
CA ALA A 433 -33.84 5.28 9.17
C ALA A 433 -32.83 6.15 9.95
N GLY A 434 -31.65 5.61 10.27
CA GLY A 434 -30.58 6.29 11.01
C GLY A 434 -29.31 6.58 10.18
N GLU A 435 -29.15 5.96 9.01
CA GLU A 435 -28.01 6.20 8.11
C GLU A 435 -28.04 7.58 7.46
N ALA A 436 -26.87 8.20 7.31
CA ALA A 436 -26.74 9.50 6.66
C ALA A 436 -27.13 9.39 5.18
N GLY A 437 -28.17 10.15 4.78
CA GLY A 437 -28.75 10.05 3.44
C GLY A 437 -29.68 8.84 3.21
N GLY A 438 -29.91 7.98 4.21
CA GLY A 438 -30.77 6.79 4.09
C GLY A 438 -30.18 5.66 3.24
N ILE A 439 -28.85 5.59 3.13
CA ILE A 439 -28.13 4.63 2.28
C ILE A 439 -26.96 3.96 3.02
N THR A 440 -26.79 2.65 2.81
CA THR A 440 -25.59 1.92 3.20
C THR A 440 -24.38 2.48 2.42
N GLN A 441 -23.36 3.01 3.12
CA GLN A 441 -22.12 3.59 2.51
C GLN A 441 -20.83 2.85 2.92
N ALA A 442 -20.90 1.84 3.78
CA ALA A 442 -19.77 1.01 4.24
C ALA A 442 -20.19 -0.47 4.32
N ILE A 443 -19.23 -1.40 4.36
CA ILE A 443 -19.52 -2.84 4.41
C ILE A 443 -19.90 -3.27 5.83
N GLY A 444 -21.11 -3.77 6.01
CA GLY A 444 -21.66 -4.21 7.30
C GLY A 444 -21.89 -5.71 7.38
N ALA A 445 -21.28 -6.40 8.34
CA ALA A 445 -21.59 -7.82 8.62
C ALA A 445 -22.68 -7.95 9.69
N SER A 446 -23.54 -8.97 9.59
CA SER A 446 -24.56 -9.27 10.62
C SER A 446 -24.95 -10.74 10.64
N GLN A 447 -25.40 -11.25 11.79
CA GLN A 447 -25.76 -12.66 11.98
C GLN A 447 -27.19 -12.87 12.46
N VAL A 448 -27.82 -13.89 11.87
CA VAL A 448 -29.23 -14.26 12.03
C VAL A 448 -29.34 -15.77 12.29
N MET A 449 -30.29 -16.18 13.13
CA MET A 449 -30.58 -17.58 13.46
C MET A 449 -31.94 -17.98 12.90
N ILE A 450 -32.00 -19.08 12.14
CA ILE A 450 -33.20 -19.56 11.44
C ILE A 450 -33.18 -21.09 11.46
N ASN A 451 -34.25 -21.72 11.96
CA ASN A 451 -34.36 -23.18 12.08
C ASN A 451 -33.10 -23.81 12.72
N ASP A 452 -32.63 -23.20 13.82
CA ASP A 452 -31.39 -23.48 14.57
C ASP A 452 -30.05 -23.38 13.78
N ARG A 453 -30.07 -22.89 12.53
CA ARG A 453 -28.88 -22.61 11.71
C ARG A 453 -28.52 -21.11 11.74
N LYS A 454 -27.22 -20.81 11.70
CA LYS A 454 -26.69 -19.45 11.47
C LYS A 454 -26.72 -19.11 9.97
N ILE A 455 -26.94 -17.84 9.64
CA ILE A 455 -26.55 -17.20 8.37
C ILE A 455 -25.80 -15.91 8.68
N THR A 456 -24.68 -15.67 8.00
CA THR A 456 -23.90 -14.42 8.10
C THR A 456 -24.15 -13.56 6.85
N PHE A 457 -24.80 -12.42 7.02
CA PHE A 457 -25.07 -11.47 5.94
C PHE A 457 -23.98 -10.40 5.84
N ILE A 458 -23.56 -10.11 4.62
CA ILE A 458 -22.74 -8.94 4.26
C ILE A 458 -23.60 -7.95 3.48
N ASP A 459 -23.79 -6.76 4.04
CA ASP A 459 -24.39 -5.62 3.35
C ASP A 459 -23.34 -4.94 2.46
N THR A 460 -23.71 -4.61 1.22
CA THR A 460 -22.86 -3.87 0.29
C THR A 460 -23.61 -2.65 -0.25
N PRO A 461 -22.96 -1.47 -0.35
CA PRO A 461 -23.61 -0.28 -0.90
C PRO A 461 -24.25 -0.47 -2.28
N GLY A 462 -25.30 0.32 -2.55
CA GLY A 462 -26.05 0.26 -3.82
C GLY A 462 -25.37 0.99 -4.98
N HIS A 463 -24.64 2.08 -4.70
CA HIS A 463 -24.29 3.05 -5.74
C HIS A 463 -23.18 2.62 -6.71
N ALA A 464 -23.25 3.16 -7.93
CA ALA A 464 -22.15 3.39 -8.89
C ALA A 464 -20.74 3.28 -8.28
N THR A 465 -20.42 4.24 -7.40
CA THR A 465 -19.07 4.48 -6.84
C THR A 465 -18.54 3.41 -5.88
N PHE A 466 -19.29 2.34 -5.62
CA PHE A 466 -18.90 1.27 -4.71
C PHE A 466 -18.66 -0.08 -5.43
N THR A 467 -18.26 -0.04 -6.71
CA THR A 467 -17.91 -1.22 -7.52
C THR A 467 -16.85 -2.09 -6.84
N ALA A 468 -15.79 -1.50 -6.26
CA ALA A 468 -14.77 -2.25 -5.52
C ALA A 468 -15.33 -3.00 -4.30
N MET A 469 -16.23 -2.36 -3.53
CA MET A 469 -16.91 -3.01 -2.40
C MET A 469 -17.82 -4.16 -2.84
N ARG A 470 -18.50 -4.04 -3.98
CA ARG A 470 -19.29 -5.15 -4.57
C ARG A 470 -18.38 -6.32 -4.96
N ALA A 471 -17.27 -6.06 -5.64
CA ALA A 471 -16.31 -7.10 -6.02
C ALA A 471 -15.72 -7.81 -4.78
N ARG A 472 -15.37 -7.05 -3.73
CA ARG A 472 -14.95 -7.59 -2.41
C ARG A 472 -16.04 -8.47 -1.78
N GLY A 473 -17.28 -8.01 -1.77
CA GLY A 473 -18.42 -8.79 -1.26
C GLY A 473 -18.63 -10.10 -2.03
N ALA A 474 -18.54 -10.08 -3.36
CA ALA A 474 -18.62 -11.30 -4.17
C ALA A 474 -17.50 -12.30 -3.83
N LYS A 475 -16.23 -11.87 -3.86
CA LYS A 475 -15.06 -12.74 -3.57
C LYS A 475 -15.11 -13.42 -2.18
N VAL A 476 -15.81 -12.82 -1.21
CA VAL A 476 -15.79 -13.23 0.22
C VAL A 476 -17.06 -13.99 0.64
N THR A 477 -18.00 -14.29 -0.27
CA THR A 477 -19.27 -14.96 0.08
C THR A 477 -19.59 -16.22 -0.72
N ASP A 478 -20.34 -17.12 -0.07
CA ASP A 478 -20.71 -18.43 -0.61
C ASP A 478 -21.94 -18.35 -1.54
N ILE A 479 -22.79 -17.34 -1.34
CA ILE A 479 -24.06 -17.13 -2.05
C ILE A 479 -24.28 -15.61 -2.20
N VAL A 480 -24.75 -15.16 -3.37
CA VAL A 480 -25.23 -13.78 -3.59
C VAL A 480 -26.75 -13.74 -3.68
N ILE A 481 -27.39 -12.92 -2.86
CA ILE A 481 -28.80 -12.53 -3.04
C ILE A 481 -28.83 -11.31 -3.96
N LEU A 482 -29.35 -11.48 -5.18
CA LEU A 482 -29.59 -10.38 -6.11
C LEU A 482 -31.01 -9.83 -5.90
N ILE A 483 -31.14 -8.62 -5.34
CA ILE A 483 -32.44 -7.97 -5.15
C ILE A 483 -32.83 -7.16 -6.38
N VAL A 484 -34.02 -7.44 -6.93
CA VAL A 484 -34.56 -6.73 -8.10
C VAL A 484 -35.98 -6.29 -7.80
N ALA A 485 -36.30 -5.01 -8.03
CA ALA A 485 -37.61 -4.48 -7.74
C ALA A 485 -38.62 -4.81 -8.85
N ALA A 486 -39.80 -5.30 -8.47
CA ALA A 486 -40.82 -5.80 -9.40
C ALA A 486 -41.52 -4.69 -10.22
N ASP A 487 -41.40 -3.43 -9.82
CA ASP A 487 -41.82 -2.25 -10.57
C ASP A 487 -40.71 -1.76 -11.50
N ASP A 488 -39.50 -1.58 -10.97
CA ASP A 488 -38.37 -0.95 -11.69
C ASP A 488 -37.74 -1.88 -12.73
N GLY A 489 -37.48 -3.15 -12.41
CA GLY A 489 -36.84 -4.13 -13.30
C GLY A 489 -35.31 -4.20 -13.20
N VAL A 490 -34.67 -4.75 -14.23
CA VAL A 490 -33.20 -4.88 -14.31
C VAL A 490 -32.56 -3.55 -14.71
N MET A 491 -31.78 -2.98 -13.79
CA MET A 491 -31.06 -1.71 -13.95
C MET A 491 -29.54 -1.95 -14.14
N PRO A 492 -28.75 -0.98 -14.64
CA PRO A 492 -27.32 -1.17 -14.91
C PRO A 492 -26.50 -1.70 -13.72
N GLN A 493 -26.77 -1.24 -12.50
CA GLN A 493 -26.11 -1.75 -11.27
C GLN A 493 -26.53 -3.18 -10.91
N THR A 494 -27.71 -3.63 -11.35
CA THR A 494 -28.13 -5.05 -11.27
C THR A 494 -27.30 -5.90 -12.23
N VAL A 495 -27.07 -5.43 -13.47
CA VAL A 495 -26.21 -6.11 -14.46
C VAL A 495 -24.75 -6.17 -13.95
N GLU A 496 -24.24 -5.08 -13.38
CA GLU A 496 -22.93 -5.05 -12.72
C GLU A 496 -22.83 -6.07 -11.57
N SER A 497 -23.88 -6.15 -10.73
CA SER A 497 -23.96 -7.13 -9.63
C SER A 497 -23.94 -8.59 -10.14
N ILE A 498 -24.64 -8.88 -11.24
CA ILE A 498 -24.61 -10.20 -11.90
C ILE A 498 -23.20 -10.51 -12.40
N ASN A 499 -22.52 -9.53 -13.00
CA ASN A 499 -21.16 -9.71 -13.51
C ASN A 499 -20.15 -9.97 -12.39
N HIS A 500 -20.22 -9.26 -11.25
CA HIS A 500 -19.36 -9.52 -10.09
C HIS A 500 -19.57 -10.92 -9.51
N ALA A 501 -20.82 -11.34 -9.32
CA ALA A 501 -21.13 -12.68 -8.82
C ALA A 501 -20.64 -13.79 -9.79
N LYS A 502 -20.85 -13.61 -11.10
CA LYS A 502 -20.36 -14.55 -12.13
C LYS A 502 -18.83 -14.59 -12.22
N ALA A 503 -18.15 -13.45 -12.10
CA ALA A 503 -16.68 -13.38 -12.08
C ALA A 503 -16.07 -14.04 -10.84
N ALA A 504 -16.75 -13.99 -9.70
CA ALA A 504 -16.36 -14.70 -8.48
C ALA A 504 -16.80 -16.19 -8.47
N GLY A 505 -17.57 -16.65 -9.46
CA GLY A 505 -18.09 -18.02 -9.52
C GLY A 505 -19.21 -18.34 -8.51
N VAL A 506 -19.80 -17.32 -7.88
CA VAL A 506 -20.71 -17.48 -6.73
C VAL A 506 -22.17 -17.66 -7.19
N PRO A 507 -22.91 -18.68 -6.68
CA PRO A 507 -24.32 -18.87 -6.99
C PRO A 507 -25.21 -17.68 -6.65
N ILE A 508 -26.15 -17.37 -7.55
CA ILE A 508 -27.08 -16.24 -7.42
C ILE A 508 -28.49 -16.76 -7.09
N VAL A 509 -29.02 -16.35 -5.93
CA VAL A 509 -30.44 -16.45 -5.56
C VAL A 509 -31.09 -15.09 -5.83
N VAL A 510 -32.23 -15.07 -6.53
CA VAL A 510 -32.90 -13.82 -6.92
C VAL A 510 -34.06 -13.50 -5.98
N ALA A 511 -34.01 -12.32 -5.37
CA ALA A 511 -35.07 -11.80 -4.51
C ALA A 511 -35.86 -10.70 -5.23
N VAL A 512 -37.06 -11.03 -5.73
CA VAL A 512 -37.92 -10.10 -6.47
C VAL A 512 -38.76 -9.29 -5.46
N ASN A 513 -38.36 -8.05 -5.20
CA ASN A 513 -38.88 -7.21 -4.11
C ASN A 513 -40.00 -6.24 -4.55
N LYS A 514 -40.64 -5.61 -3.57
CA LYS A 514 -41.74 -4.62 -3.73
C LYS A 514 -43.03 -5.19 -4.34
N ILE A 515 -43.30 -6.49 -4.17
CA ILE A 515 -44.54 -7.14 -4.66
C ILE A 515 -45.83 -6.55 -4.04
N ASP A 516 -45.72 -5.72 -3.00
CA ASP A 516 -46.81 -4.96 -2.41
C ASP A 516 -47.27 -3.74 -3.23
N LYS A 517 -46.52 -3.34 -4.27
CA LYS A 517 -46.91 -2.23 -5.15
C LYS A 517 -47.93 -2.67 -6.22
N PRO A 518 -48.96 -1.86 -6.53
CA PRO A 518 -49.98 -2.22 -7.52
C PRO A 518 -49.48 -2.26 -8.98
N GLY A 519 -48.23 -1.84 -9.24
CA GLY A 519 -47.56 -1.94 -10.53
C GLY A 519 -46.46 -3.02 -10.58
N ALA A 520 -46.33 -3.85 -9.54
CA ALA A 520 -45.33 -4.91 -9.49
C ALA A 520 -45.63 -6.03 -10.51
N ASN A 521 -44.62 -6.41 -11.30
CA ASN A 521 -44.69 -7.53 -12.23
C ASN A 521 -43.43 -8.41 -12.12
N PRO A 522 -43.44 -9.43 -11.23
CA PRO A 522 -42.33 -10.37 -11.07
C PRO A 522 -41.95 -11.15 -12.34
N ASP A 523 -42.92 -11.41 -13.22
CA ASP A 523 -42.68 -12.20 -14.43
C ASP A 523 -41.91 -11.40 -15.50
N ARG A 524 -42.08 -10.07 -15.50
CA ARG A 524 -41.22 -9.16 -16.28
C ARG A 524 -39.77 -9.26 -15.82
N VAL A 525 -39.52 -9.28 -14.51
CA VAL A 525 -38.18 -9.41 -13.91
C VAL A 525 -37.53 -10.76 -14.26
N ARG A 526 -38.29 -11.87 -14.22
CA ARG A 526 -37.83 -13.19 -14.66
C ARG A 526 -37.40 -13.19 -16.14
N GLN A 527 -38.19 -12.55 -17.01
CA GLN A 527 -37.88 -12.43 -18.43
C GLN A 527 -36.62 -11.57 -18.66
N GLU A 528 -36.54 -10.39 -18.06
CA GLU A 528 -35.38 -9.48 -18.17
C GLU A 528 -34.08 -10.16 -17.70
N LEU A 529 -34.09 -10.86 -16.56
CA LEU A 529 -32.91 -11.55 -16.02
C LEU A 529 -32.44 -12.74 -16.88
N THR A 530 -33.35 -13.34 -17.66
CA THR A 530 -33.00 -14.43 -18.59
C THR A 530 -32.07 -13.94 -19.70
N GLU A 531 -32.20 -12.68 -20.15
CA GLU A 531 -31.30 -12.09 -21.16
C GLU A 531 -29.84 -11.97 -20.66
N TYR A 532 -29.66 -11.76 -19.35
CA TYR A 532 -28.35 -11.74 -18.68
C TYR A 532 -27.88 -13.14 -18.24
N GLY A 533 -28.58 -14.20 -18.67
CA GLY A 533 -28.27 -15.58 -18.33
C GLY A 533 -28.40 -15.88 -16.84
N VAL A 534 -29.45 -15.35 -16.18
CA VAL A 534 -29.87 -15.72 -14.83
C VAL A 534 -31.27 -16.32 -14.96
N ILE A 535 -31.34 -17.66 -15.02
CA ILE A 535 -32.51 -18.39 -15.53
C ILE A 535 -33.24 -19.07 -14.36
N PRO A 536 -34.56 -18.86 -14.19
CA PRO A 536 -35.34 -19.52 -13.13
C PRO A 536 -35.32 -21.04 -13.23
N GLU A 537 -35.22 -21.74 -12.09
CA GLU A 537 -35.42 -23.20 -12.00
C GLU A 537 -36.77 -23.65 -12.59
N GLU A 538 -37.83 -22.85 -12.41
CA GLU A 538 -39.16 -23.05 -13.00
C GLU A 538 -39.13 -23.24 -14.53
N TRP A 539 -38.11 -22.69 -15.20
CA TRP A 539 -37.92 -22.74 -16.65
C TRP A 539 -36.77 -23.68 -17.06
N GLY A 540 -36.26 -24.50 -16.13
CA GLY A 540 -35.13 -25.41 -16.33
C GLY A 540 -33.75 -24.75 -16.17
N GLY A 541 -33.70 -23.58 -15.52
CA GLY A 541 -32.45 -22.90 -15.15
C GLY A 541 -31.81 -23.42 -13.87
N GLN A 542 -30.87 -22.64 -13.34
CA GLN A 542 -30.08 -22.95 -12.12
C GLN A 542 -30.26 -21.92 -11.00
N ASN A 543 -31.06 -20.86 -11.22
CA ASN A 543 -31.22 -19.80 -10.25
C ASN A 543 -32.58 -19.91 -9.56
N MET A 544 -32.56 -19.94 -8.23
CA MET A 544 -33.77 -19.90 -7.40
C MET A 544 -34.32 -18.46 -7.37
N PHE A 545 -35.62 -18.29 -7.57
CA PHE A 545 -36.31 -17.00 -7.58
C PHE A 545 -37.38 -16.96 -6.48
N VAL A 546 -37.32 -15.96 -5.59
CA VAL A 546 -38.28 -15.78 -4.49
C VAL A 546 -38.92 -14.40 -4.55
N ASN A 547 -40.25 -14.37 -4.50
CA ASN A 547 -41.06 -13.15 -4.51
C ASN A 547 -41.23 -12.62 -3.07
N ILE A 548 -40.74 -11.40 -2.80
CA ILE A 548 -40.72 -10.82 -1.45
C ILE A 548 -41.33 -9.40 -1.39
N SER A 549 -41.79 -9.02 -0.19
CA SER A 549 -41.91 -7.62 0.20
C SER A 549 -41.13 -7.38 1.49
N ALA A 550 -39.98 -6.72 1.37
CA ALA A 550 -39.20 -6.28 2.53
C ALA A 550 -40.03 -5.36 3.46
N LYS A 551 -40.98 -4.60 2.90
CA LYS A 551 -41.82 -3.64 3.63
C LYS A 551 -42.98 -4.29 4.38
N GLN A 552 -43.66 -5.27 3.78
CA GLN A 552 -44.76 -6.00 4.42
C GLN A 552 -44.30 -7.26 5.18
N LYS A 553 -43.01 -7.62 5.07
CA LYS A 553 -42.41 -8.86 5.59
C LYS A 553 -43.07 -10.13 5.03
N ILE A 554 -43.24 -10.16 3.72
CA ILE A 554 -43.80 -11.30 2.98
C ILE A 554 -42.66 -11.97 2.18
N GLY A 555 -42.63 -13.31 2.15
CA GLY A 555 -41.64 -14.10 1.40
C GLY A 555 -40.22 -14.10 1.97
N ILE A 556 -40.00 -13.44 3.11
CA ILE A 556 -38.67 -13.32 3.73
C ILE A 556 -38.21 -14.68 4.28
N ASP A 557 -39.08 -15.41 4.96
CA ASP A 557 -38.76 -16.73 5.50
C ASP A 557 -38.48 -17.72 4.36
N ASP A 558 -39.31 -17.73 3.32
CA ASP A 558 -39.12 -18.53 2.09
C ASP A 558 -37.75 -18.27 1.43
N LEU A 559 -37.32 -17.00 1.34
CA LEU A 559 -36.01 -16.61 0.80
C LEU A 559 -34.85 -17.15 1.67
N LEU A 560 -35.04 -17.20 2.98
CA LEU A 560 -34.01 -17.64 3.91
C LEU A 560 -33.90 -19.16 3.95
N GLU A 561 -35.02 -19.88 3.83
CA GLU A 561 -35.01 -21.34 3.61
C GLU A 561 -34.39 -21.70 2.25
N THR A 562 -34.66 -20.92 1.20
CA THR A 562 -34.03 -21.06 -0.12
C THR A 562 -32.50 -20.89 -0.05
N VAL A 563 -32.01 -19.92 0.71
CA VAL A 563 -30.57 -19.70 0.93
C VAL A 563 -29.93 -20.85 1.73
N LEU A 564 -30.62 -21.43 2.71
CA LEU A 564 -30.15 -22.61 3.43
C LEU A 564 -30.12 -23.87 2.54
N LEU A 565 -31.12 -24.04 1.66
CA LEU A 565 -31.15 -25.11 0.66
C LEU A 565 -29.94 -25.02 -0.30
N GLN A 566 -29.67 -23.82 -0.82
CA GLN A 566 -28.52 -23.56 -1.69
C GLN A 566 -27.18 -23.81 -0.95
N ALA A 567 -27.10 -23.53 0.35
CA ALA A 567 -25.92 -23.82 1.17
C ALA A 567 -25.71 -25.33 1.41
N ASP A 568 -26.79 -26.11 1.49
CA ASP A 568 -26.73 -27.58 1.59
C ASP A 568 -26.27 -28.22 0.28
N VAL A 569 -26.73 -27.72 -0.88
CA VAL A 569 -26.27 -28.15 -2.21
C VAL A 569 -24.77 -27.89 -2.42
N LEU A 570 -24.22 -26.84 -1.78
CA LEU A 570 -22.79 -26.52 -1.81
C LEU A 570 -21.94 -27.30 -0.79
N GLU A 571 -22.57 -28.10 0.09
CA GLU A 571 -21.92 -28.81 1.21
C GLU A 571 -20.88 -27.97 2.01
N LEU A 572 -21.22 -26.71 2.33
CA LEU A 572 -20.27 -25.74 2.90
C LEU A 572 -19.60 -26.23 4.20
N LYS A 573 -18.27 -26.38 4.15
CA LYS A 573 -17.42 -26.84 5.27
C LYS A 573 -16.27 -25.86 5.55
N ALA A 574 -15.67 -25.99 6.72
CA ALA A 574 -14.34 -25.50 7.07
C ALA A 574 -13.74 -26.31 8.22
N ASN A 575 -12.43 -26.21 8.43
CA ASN A 575 -11.75 -26.75 9.61
C ASN A 575 -11.66 -25.66 10.70
N PRO A 576 -12.36 -25.77 11.84
CA PRO A 576 -12.27 -24.81 12.93
C PRO A 576 -11.10 -25.07 13.89
N ASP A 577 -10.47 -26.25 13.84
CA ASP A 577 -9.48 -26.71 14.84
C ASP A 577 -8.04 -26.28 14.48
N THR A 578 -7.91 -25.27 13.59
CA THR A 578 -6.63 -24.77 13.05
C THR A 578 -6.46 -23.26 13.32
N PHE A 579 -5.27 -22.73 12.99
CA PHE A 579 -5.00 -21.29 13.00
C PHE A 579 -6.03 -20.53 12.16
N ALA A 580 -6.56 -19.44 12.71
CA ALA A 580 -7.54 -18.65 12.02
C ALA A 580 -6.96 -17.95 10.78
N SER A 581 -7.72 -17.99 9.69
CA SER A 581 -7.53 -17.12 8.52
C SER A 581 -8.88 -16.67 7.96
N GLY A 582 -8.83 -15.67 7.09
CA GLY A 582 -10.02 -15.05 6.51
C GLY A 582 -9.72 -13.67 5.94
N ASN A 583 -10.75 -12.84 5.77
CA ASN A 583 -10.62 -11.58 5.03
C ASN A 583 -11.03 -10.37 5.88
N VAL A 584 -10.33 -9.25 5.71
CA VAL A 584 -10.75 -7.93 6.21
C VAL A 584 -11.92 -7.43 5.37
N LEU A 585 -13.07 -7.17 5.98
CA LEU A 585 -14.25 -6.61 5.29
C LEU A 585 -14.16 -5.09 5.19
N GLU A 586 -13.81 -4.43 6.29
CA GLU A 586 -13.79 -2.98 6.46
C GLU A 586 -12.80 -2.61 7.58
N ALA A 587 -12.12 -1.46 7.50
CA ALA A 587 -11.14 -1.06 8.51
C ALA A 587 -11.21 0.45 8.82
N LYS A 588 -10.94 0.82 10.08
CA LYS A 588 -11.09 2.20 10.60
C LYS A 588 -10.13 2.56 11.74
N LEU A 589 -9.98 3.86 11.99
CA LEU A 589 -9.15 4.42 13.06
C LEU A 589 -10.01 5.12 14.12
N ASP A 590 -10.11 4.52 15.31
CA ASP A 590 -10.95 4.99 16.41
C ASP A 590 -10.17 5.79 17.47
N LYS A 591 -10.76 6.90 17.93
CA LYS A 591 -10.21 7.82 18.94
C LYS A 591 -10.26 7.28 20.38
N GLY A 592 -9.65 6.13 20.59
CA GLY A 592 -9.45 5.51 21.90
C GLY A 592 -9.18 4.01 21.81
N ARG A 593 -9.80 3.33 20.84
CA ARG A 593 -9.60 1.90 20.57
C ARG A 593 -8.38 1.64 19.69
N GLY A 594 -7.97 2.61 18.87
CA GLY A 594 -6.80 2.52 17.98
C GLY A 594 -7.18 2.05 16.58
N SER A 595 -6.33 1.25 15.93
CA SER A 595 -6.70 0.54 14.70
C SER A 595 -7.77 -0.52 15.00
N VAL A 596 -8.82 -0.53 14.17
CA VAL A 596 -9.99 -1.39 14.27
C VAL A 596 -10.27 -2.00 12.90
N ALA A 597 -10.42 -3.33 12.83
CA ALA A 597 -10.78 -4.00 11.58
C ALA A 597 -11.98 -4.93 11.81
N THR A 598 -12.94 -4.91 10.89
CA THR A 598 -14.00 -5.91 10.82
C THR A 598 -13.49 -7.05 9.95
N VAL A 599 -13.30 -8.24 10.53
CA VAL A 599 -12.81 -9.43 9.83
C VAL A 599 -13.87 -10.51 9.77
N LEU A 600 -13.88 -11.28 8.69
CA LEU A 600 -14.64 -12.53 8.56
C LEU A 600 -13.66 -13.70 8.65
N VAL A 601 -13.83 -14.56 9.65
CA VAL A 601 -13.07 -15.81 9.77
C VAL A 601 -13.62 -16.81 8.74
N THR A 602 -12.78 -17.34 7.84
CA THR A 602 -13.18 -18.37 6.86
C THR A 602 -12.75 -19.77 7.30
N ARG A 603 -11.63 -19.86 8.03
CA ARG A 603 -10.99 -21.10 8.50
C ARG A 603 -10.40 -20.87 9.90
N GLY A 604 -10.30 -21.95 10.69
CA GLY A 604 -9.78 -21.93 12.05
C GLY A 604 -10.70 -21.22 13.06
N THR A 605 -10.20 -21.02 14.28
CA THR A 605 -10.90 -20.28 15.34
C THR A 605 -9.99 -19.18 15.88
N LEU A 606 -10.46 -17.93 15.81
CA LEU A 606 -9.71 -16.74 16.25
C LEU A 606 -9.98 -16.45 17.73
N HIS A 607 -8.95 -16.11 18.51
CA HIS A 607 -9.05 -15.88 19.95
C HIS A 607 -8.47 -14.51 20.37
N VAL A 608 -8.95 -14.01 21.51
CA VAL A 608 -8.33 -12.83 22.16
C VAL A 608 -6.96 -13.19 22.71
N GLY A 609 -5.91 -12.56 22.18
CA GLY A 609 -4.51 -12.82 22.51
C GLY A 609 -3.65 -13.28 21.32
N ASP A 610 -4.29 -13.75 20.25
CA ASP A 610 -3.65 -14.24 19.02
C ASP A 610 -2.84 -13.13 18.33
N THR A 611 -1.76 -13.51 17.65
CA THR A 611 -1.00 -12.61 16.78
C THR A 611 -1.37 -12.89 15.33
N LEU A 612 -1.67 -11.86 14.55
CA LEU A 612 -2.03 -12.02 13.14
C LEU A 612 -1.33 -10.99 12.25
N VAL A 613 -1.16 -11.37 10.98
CA VAL A 613 -0.82 -10.48 9.86
C VAL A 613 -2.08 -10.32 9.03
N ALA A 614 -2.36 -9.10 8.57
CA ALA A 614 -3.41 -8.76 7.61
C ALA A 614 -2.78 -7.89 6.52
N GLY A 615 -2.66 -8.42 5.30
CA GLY A 615 -1.96 -7.74 4.19
C GLY A 615 -0.54 -7.30 4.57
N LEU A 616 -0.37 -5.98 4.70
CA LEU A 616 0.89 -5.29 5.04
C LEU A 616 1.07 -4.98 6.55
N THR A 617 0.06 -5.22 7.40
CA THR A 617 0.12 -4.88 8.84
C THR A 617 0.11 -6.13 9.72
N TYR A 618 0.65 -6.01 10.93
CA TYR A 618 0.59 -7.04 11.95
C TYR A 618 0.09 -6.48 13.29
N GLY A 619 -0.34 -7.37 14.18
CA GLY A 619 -0.62 -7.02 15.56
C GLY A 619 -1.16 -8.17 16.38
N ARG A 620 -1.57 -7.86 17.61
CA ARG A 620 -2.11 -8.84 18.55
C ARG A 620 -3.54 -8.48 18.91
N VAL A 621 -4.45 -9.44 18.84
CA VAL A 621 -5.88 -9.25 19.16
C VAL A 621 -6.03 -8.92 20.64
N ARG A 622 -6.24 -7.63 20.95
CA ARG A 622 -6.42 -7.11 22.31
C ARG A 622 -7.85 -7.33 22.84
N ALA A 623 -8.82 -7.33 21.95
CA ALA A 623 -10.22 -7.66 22.18
C ALA A 623 -10.93 -7.88 20.83
N MET A 624 -12.07 -8.58 20.88
CA MET A 624 -12.98 -8.75 19.74
C MET A 624 -14.40 -8.36 20.17
N LEU A 625 -15.15 -7.68 19.30
CA LEU A 625 -16.59 -7.45 19.47
C LEU A 625 -17.38 -8.17 18.36
N ASP A 626 -18.58 -8.65 18.69
CA ASP A 626 -19.55 -9.09 17.68
C ASP A 626 -20.21 -7.88 16.98
N PRO A 627 -20.96 -8.09 15.87
CA PRO A 627 -21.65 -7.00 15.17
C PRO A 627 -22.79 -6.34 15.95
N LYS A 628 -23.03 -6.75 17.21
CA LYS A 628 -23.99 -6.16 18.15
C LYS A 628 -23.25 -5.40 19.28
N GLY A 629 -21.94 -5.20 19.15
CA GLY A 629 -21.08 -4.46 20.08
C GLY A 629 -20.74 -5.21 21.37
N ARG A 630 -21.00 -6.52 21.43
CA ARG A 630 -20.77 -7.36 22.62
C ARG A 630 -19.38 -7.98 22.54
N ALA A 631 -18.62 -7.96 23.64
CA ALA A 631 -17.30 -8.56 23.67
C ALA A 631 -17.38 -10.10 23.54
N VAL A 632 -16.51 -10.67 22.69
CA VAL A 632 -16.40 -12.12 22.47
C VAL A 632 -14.95 -12.57 22.66
N THR A 633 -14.75 -13.81 23.11
CA THR A 633 -13.43 -14.40 23.41
C THR A 633 -12.88 -15.26 22.27
N GLU A 634 -13.77 -15.81 21.47
CA GLU A 634 -13.55 -16.75 20.37
C GLU A 634 -14.47 -16.37 19.18
N ALA A 635 -14.03 -16.65 17.95
CA ALA A 635 -14.82 -16.50 16.73
C ALA A 635 -14.48 -17.63 15.74
N GLY A 636 -15.47 -18.40 15.31
CA GLY A 636 -15.27 -19.58 14.44
C GLY A 636 -15.49 -19.28 12.95
N PRO A 637 -15.39 -20.29 12.08
CA PRO A 637 -15.64 -20.12 10.64
C PRO A 637 -17.04 -19.55 10.35
N SER A 638 -17.08 -18.61 9.41
CA SER A 638 -18.23 -17.76 9.07
C SER A 638 -18.68 -16.76 10.15
N ASP A 639 -17.98 -16.63 11.29
CA ASP A 639 -18.21 -15.53 12.22
C ASP A 639 -17.46 -14.25 11.77
N ALA A 640 -18.16 -13.12 11.86
CA ALA A 640 -17.62 -11.80 11.55
C ALA A 640 -17.49 -10.97 12.84
N VAL A 641 -16.29 -10.46 13.11
CA VAL A 641 -15.95 -9.78 14.37
C VAL A 641 -15.10 -8.52 14.15
N GLU A 642 -15.27 -7.54 15.03
CA GLU A 642 -14.49 -6.31 15.06
C GLU A 642 -13.28 -6.48 15.99
N ILE A 643 -12.09 -6.66 15.41
CA ILE A 643 -10.82 -6.87 16.13
C ILE A 643 -10.12 -5.55 16.46
N LEU A 644 -9.38 -5.55 17.57
CA LEU A 644 -8.56 -4.43 18.04
C LEU A 644 -7.10 -4.85 18.26
N GLY A 645 -6.15 -3.97 17.92
CA GLY A 645 -4.73 -4.13 18.31
C GLY A 645 -3.73 -4.36 17.17
N LEU A 646 -4.12 -4.06 15.92
CA LEU A 646 -3.20 -3.93 14.80
C LEU A 646 -2.34 -2.66 14.93
N GLN A 647 -1.11 -2.69 14.39
CA GLN A 647 -0.19 -1.54 14.46
C GLN A 647 -0.68 -0.38 13.58
N SER A 648 -1.22 -0.68 12.39
CA SER A 648 -1.84 0.28 11.48
C SER A 648 -3.23 -0.21 11.05
N VAL A 649 -3.95 0.59 10.25
CA VAL A 649 -5.19 0.17 9.60
C VAL A 649 -4.82 -0.73 8.40
N PRO A 650 -5.34 -1.98 8.29
CA PRO A 650 -5.16 -2.81 7.10
C PRO A 650 -5.98 -2.28 5.92
N ASN A 651 -5.67 -2.73 4.71
CA ASN A 651 -6.52 -2.44 3.56
C ASN A 651 -7.81 -3.29 3.64
N ALA A 652 -8.90 -2.80 3.06
CA ALA A 652 -10.12 -3.58 3.01
C ALA A 652 -9.99 -4.65 1.91
N GLY A 653 -10.31 -5.90 2.23
CA GLY A 653 -10.09 -7.06 1.36
C GLY A 653 -8.76 -7.79 1.56
N ASP A 654 -7.86 -7.30 2.42
CA ASP A 654 -6.64 -8.02 2.82
C ASP A 654 -6.99 -9.40 3.41
N GLU A 655 -6.32 -10.47 2.97
CA GLU A 655 -6.33 -11.74 3.71
C GLU A 655 -5.55 -11.57 5.02
N PHE A 656 -6.08 -12.15 6.10
CA PHE A 656 -5.41 -12.24 7.40
C PHE A 656 -5.15 -13.69 7.80
N ARG A 657 -4.09 -13.89 8.58
CA ARG A 657 -3.69 -15.19 9.13
C ARG A 657 -3.09 -15.05 10.53
N VAL A 658 -3.46 -15.95 11.44
CA VAL A 658 -2.84 -16.11 12.76
C VAL A 658 -1.53 -16.88 12.68
N PHE A 659 -0.55 -16.46 13.49
CA PHE A 659 0.76 -17.07 13.67
C PHE A 659 1.02 -17.35 15.15
N GLU A 660 1.75 -18.43 15.46
CA GLU A 660 2.18 -18.73 16.84
C GLU A 660 3.16 -17.68 17.36
N ASP A 661 4.16 -17.34 16.55
CA ASP A 661 5.29 -16.52 16.97
C ASP A 661 5.21 -15.08 16.43
N GLU A 662 5.16 -14.09 17.34
CA GLU A 662 5.04 -12.66 17.01
C GLU A 662 6.24 -12.13 16.20
N ARG A 663 7.35 -12.87 16.20
CA ARG A 663 8.55 -12.54 15.42
C ARG A 663 8.38 -12.84 13.94
N GLU A 664 7.74 -13.95 13.60
CA GLU A 664 7.49 -14.34 12.20
C GLU A 664 6.42 -13.44 11.59
N ALA A 665 5.33 -13.20 12.33
CA ALA A 665 4.28 -12.25 11.93
C ALA A 665 4.83 -10.83 11.66
N ARG A 666 5.72 -10.34 12.53
CA ARG A 666 6.40 -9.06 12.34
C ARG A 666 7.34 -9.07 11.13
N ALA A 667 8.19 -10.08 11.00
CA ALA A 667 9.16 -10.16 9.90
C ALA A 667 8.45 -10.16 8.53
N LEU A 668 7.39 -10.97 8.38
CA LEU A 668 6.59 -11.04 7.15
C LEU A 668 5.90 -9.70 6.83
N ALA A 669 5.35 -9.01 7.81
CA ALA A 669 4.72 -7.71 7.61
C ALA A 669 5.73 -6.60 7.30
N ASP A 670 6.86 -6.56 8.01
CA ASP A 670 7.96 -5.62 7.76
C ASP A 670 8.51 -5.81 6.34
N GLU A 671 8.73 -7.06 5.90
CA GLU A 671 9.17 -7.44 4.55
C GLU A 671 8.17 -7.01 3.45
N ARG A 672 6.89 -7.38 3.61
CA ARG A 672 5.80 -6.96 2.69
C ARG A 672 5.70 -5.43 2.60
N SER A 673 5.81 -4.73 3.73
CA SER A 673 5.76 -3.25 3.77
C SER A 673 6.97 -2.60 3.10
N LEU A 674 8.15 -3.24 3.16
CA LEU A 674 9.35 -2.79 2.47
C LEU A 674 9.21 -2.96 0.96
N LYS A 675 8.73 -4.12 0.50
CA LYS A 675 8.50 -4.42 -0.92
C LYS A 675 7.52 -3.41 -1.54
N ALA A 676 6.35 -3.23 -0.92
CA ALA A 676 5.34 -2.26 -1.35
C ALA A 676 5.88 -0.82 -1.41
N ARG A 677 6.73 -0.41 -0.46
CA ARG A 677 7.33 0.93 -0.43
C ARG A 677 8.40 1.14 -1.52
N ILE A 678 9.15 0.09 -1.86
CA ILE A 678 10.10 0.13 -2.99
C ILE A 678 9.33 0.23 -4.31
N GLU A 679 8.25 -0.53 -4.45
CA GLU A 679 7.36 -0.48 -5.61
C GLU A 679 6.73 0.91 -5.79
N GLU A 680 6.16 1.49 -4.72
CA GLU A 680 5.63 2.86 -4.71
C GLU A 680 6.68 3.89 -5.16
N GLN A 681 7.92 3.80 -4.66
CA GLN A 681 9.02 4.65 -5.09
C GLN A 681 9.41 4.43 -6.56
N SER A 682 9.37 3.19 -7.06
CA SER A 682 9.64 2.88 -8.46
C SER A 682 8.55 3.41 -9.42
N ARG A 683 7.30 3.50 -8.94
CA ARG A 683 6.14 4.02 -9.68
C ARG A 683 6.20 5.54 -9.90
N VAL A 684 6.98 6.26 -9.08
CA VAL A 684 7.26 7.69 -9.27
C VAL A 684 8.20 7.87 -10.46
N LYS A 685 7.61 8.04 -11.66
CA LYS A 685 8.31 8.38 -12.90
C LYS A 685 9.32 9.50 -12.68
N HIS A 686 10.61 9.19 -12.68
CA HIS A 686 11.66 10.20 -12.64
C HIS A 686 11.57 11.08 -13.90
N VAL A 687 11.42 12.40 -13.71
CA VAL A 687 11.32 13.35 -14.82
C VAL A 687 12.70 13.47 -15.49
N THR A 688 12.87 12.79 -16.61
CA THR A 688 14.03 12.94 -17.50
C THR A 688 13.96 14.28 -18.23
N LEU A 689 15.09 14.77 -18.76
CA LEU A 689 15.11 16.00 -19.57
C LEU A 689 14.28 15.90 -20.86
N GLU A 690 13.99 14.69 -21.32
CA GLU A 690 13.15 14.40 -22.47
C GLU A 690 11.67 14.57 -22.09
N ASN A 691 11.24 13.89 -21.02
CA ASN A 691 9.87 13.98 -20.48
C ASN A 691 9.58 15.35 -19.81
N LEU A 692 10.62 16.14 -19.53
CA LEU A 692 10.50 17.50 -19.00
C LEU A 692 9.72 18.42 -19.96
N PHE A 693 9.84 18.23 -21.27
CA PHE A 693 9.08 19.03 -22.24
C PHE A 693 7.60 18.65 -22.29
N GLU A 694 7.28 17.37 -22.16
CA GLU A 694 5.88 16.91 -22.06
C GLU A 694 5.23 17.39 -20.76
N THR A 695 5.94 17.24 -19.62
CA THR A 695 5.44 17.71 -18.32
C THR A 695 5.37 19.23 -18.18
N ILE A 696 6.14 20.00 -18.97
CA ILE A 696 5.99 21.46 -19.10
C ILE A 696 4.79 21.84 -19.99
N ALA A 697 4.46 21.05 -21.01
CA ALA A 697 3.23 21.26 -21.80
C ALA A 697 1.97 20.97 -20.97
N ASP A 698 2.01 19.90 -20.16
CA ASP A 698 1.00 19.57 -19.15
C ASP A 698 0.76 20.68 -18.13
N ALA A 699 1.75 21.53 -17.85
CA ALA A 699 1.65 22.60 -16.85
C ALA A 699 0.74 23.78 -17.26
N GLU A 700 0.13 23.75 -18.45
CA GLU A 700 -1.01 24.63 -18.77
C GLU A 700 -2.36 24.12 -18.23
N VAL A 701 -2.45 22.82 -17.88
CA VAL A 701 -3.61 22.22 -17.19
C VAL A 701 -3.59 22.65 -15.73
N LYS A 702 -4.74 23.07 -15.19
CA LYS A 702 -4.83 23.43 -13.77
C LYS A 702 -4.92 22.18 -12.90
N GLU A 703 -4.14 22.13 -11.82
CA GLU A 703 -4.24 21.04 -10.84
C GLU A 703 -5.12 21.44 -9.66
N LEU A 704 -6.07 20.57 -9.29
CA LEU A 704 -6.87 20.66 -8.08
C LEU A 704 -6.34 19.63 -7.07
N ASN A 705 -5.52 20.11 -6.14
CA ASN A 705 -4.90 19.28 -5.11
C ASN A 705 -5.88 18.99 -3.97
N LEU A 706 -6.03 17.72 -3.62
CA LEU A 706 -6.94 17.24 -2.58
C LEU A 706 -6.21 16.39 -1.53
N ILE A 707 -6.63 16.50 -0.28
CA ILE A 707 -6.27 15.57 0.81
C ILE A 707 -7.56 14.94 1.33
N ILE A 708 -7.66 13.61 1.25
CA ILE A 708 -8.87 12.86 1.59
C ILE A 708 -8.67 12.19 2.96
N LYS A 709 -9.60 12.43 3.88
CA LYS A 709 -9.71 11.71 5.15
C LYS A 709 -11.10 11.10 5.26
N ALA A 710 -11.19 9.80 5.53
CA ALA A 710 -12.46 9.10 5.69
C ALA A 710 -12.56 8.40 7.04
N ASP A 711 -13.77 7.98 7.41
CA ASP A 711 -14.05 7.21 8.62
C ASP A 711 -13.69 5.73 8.47
N VAL A 712 -13.87 5.16 7.27
CA VAL A 712 -13.47 3.79 6.91
C VAL A 712 -12.61 3.77 5.64
N GLN A 713 -11.78 2.73 5.49
CA GLN A 713 -10.89 2.53 4.35
C GLN A 713 -11.66 2.45 3.01
N GLY A 714 -12.77 1.70 2.95
CA GLY A 714 -13.52 1.53 1.71
C GLY A 714 -14.11 2.83 1.13
N SER A 715 -14.39 3.82 1.98
CA SER A 715 -14.87 5.13 1.51
C SER A 715 -13.77 5.97 0.85
N ILE A 716 -12.50 5.72 1.14
CA ILE A 716 -11.37 6.33 0.43
C ILE A 716 -11.27 5.76 -0.98
N GLU A 717 -11.27 4.43 -1.09
CA GLU A 717 -11.22 3.69 -2.35
C GLU A 717 -12.37 4.13 -3.28
N ALA A 718 -13.59 4.21 -2.74
CA ALA A 718 -14.77 4.65 -3.46
C ALA A 718 -14.71 6.12 -3.92
N LEU A 719 -14.13 7.02 -3.11
CA LEU A 719 -13.91 8.41 -3.52
C LEU A 719 -12.85 8.51 -4.63
N GLN A 720 -11.73 7.80 -4.51
CA GLN A 720 -10.67 7.79 -5.53
C GLN A 720 -11.17 7.24 -6.87
N ASP A 721 -11.82 6.07 -6.87
CA ASP A 721 -12.47 5.47 -8.04
C ASP A 721 -13.56 6.37 -8.66
N SER A 722 -14.14 7.30 -7.89
CA SER A 722 -15.07 8.32 -8.41
C SER A 722 -14.34 9.47 -9.11
N LEU A 723 -13.27 9.99 -8.51
CA LEU A 723 -12.49 11.14 -9.02
C LEU A 723 -11.68 10.75 -10.26
N ASP A 724 -11.19 9.53 -10.34
CA ASP A 724 -10.49 8.98 -11.51
C ASP A 724 -11.44 8.74 -12.71
N LYS A 725 -12.76 8.70 -12.48
CA LYS A 725 -13.80 8.59 -13.51
C LYS A 725 -14.38 9.93 -13.96
N MET A 726 -14.01 11.04 -13.31
CA MET A 726 -14.38 12.38 -13.76
C MET A 726 -13.56 12.78 -14.99
N ASP A 727 -14.08 13.72 -15.79
CA ASP A 727 -13.27 14.35 -16.84
C ASP A 727 -12.18 15.21 -16.20
N GLN A 728 -10.93 14.95 -16.57
CA GLN A 728 -9.74 15.64 -16.08
C GLN A 728 -8.96 16.36 -17.21
N SER A 729 -9.60 16.60 -18.37
CA SER A 729 -8.97 17.18 -19.56
C SER A 729 -8.53 18.64 -19.41
N GLU A 730 -9.34 19.49 -18.77
CA GLU A 730 -9.03 20.91 -18.53
C GLU A 730 -8.54 21.20 -17.09
N VAL A 731 -8.87 20.32 -16.14
CA VAL A 731 -8.47 20.40 -14.72
C VAL A 731 -8.13 19.00 -14.20
N ARG A 732 -6.88 18.79 -13.80
CA ARG A 732 -6.38 17.52 -13.24
C ARG A 732 -6.70 17.45 -11.75
N ILE A 733 -7.32 16.37 -11.28
CA ILE A 733 -7.63 16.17 -9.86
C ILE A 733 -6.51 15.31 -9.25
N ASN A 734 -5.82 15.83 -8.24
CA ASN A 734 -4.64 15.19 -7.66
C ASN A 734 -4.84 14.89 -6.17
N THR A 735 -4.96 13.60 -5.81
CA THR A 735 -5.08 13.16 -4.41
C THR A 735 -3.68 13.02 -3.80
N ILE A 736 -3.18 14.08 -3.17
CA ILE A 736 -1.82 14.13 -2.60
C ILE A 736 -1.65 13.17 -1.41
N HIS A 737 -2.69 13.05 -0.59
CA HIS A 737 -2.66 12.15 0.56
C HIS A 737 -4.07 11.67 0.92
N SER A 738 -4.20 10.36 1.13
CA SER A 738 -5.42 9.70 1.56
C SER A 738 -5.14 8.83 2.80
N ALA A 739 -5.90 9.01 3.88
CA ALA A 739 -5.77 8.16 5.08
C ALA A 739 -7.05 8.11 5.93
N VAL A 740 -7.21 7.03 6.70
CA VAL A 740 -8.38 6.81 7.55
C VAL A 740 -8.22 7.50 8.91
N GLY A 741 -9.31 8.07 9.42
CA GLY A 741 -9.38 8.77 10.69
C GLY A 741 -9.61 10.27 10.56
N ALA A 742 -9.65 10.96 11.70
CA ALA A 742 -9.97 12.38 11.75
C ALA A 742 -8.82 13.29 11.27
N ILE A 743 -9.20 14.42 10.68
CA ILE A 743 -8.27 15.46 10.22
C ILE A 743 -7.51 16.05 11.41
N ASN A 744 -6.18 15.99 11.33
CA ASN A 744 -5.23 16.39 12.37
C ASN A 744 -4.41 17.64 11.96
N GLU A 745 -3.52 18.10 12.85
CA GLU A 745 -2.70 19.32 12.65
C GLU A 745 -1.65 19.17 11.53
N THR A 746 -1.11 17.97 11.33
CA THR A 746 -0.15 17.64 10.24
C THR A 746 -0.82 17.66 8.87
N ASP A 747 -2.08 17.23 8.78
CA ASP A 747 -2.84 17.24 7.52
C ASP A 747 -3.04 18.68 7.00
N VAL A 748 -3.24 19.63 7.93
CA VAL A 748 -3.34 21.07 7.62
C VAL A 748 -2.00 21.65 7.16
N VAL A 749 -0.90 21.26 7.80
CA VAL A 749 0.45 21.68 7.35
C VAL A 749 0.80 21.11 5.97
N LEU A 750 0.36 19.89 5.66
CA LEU A 750 0.52 19.30 4.32
C LEU A 750 -0.35 20.02 3.27
N ALA A 751 -1.59 20.39 3.65
CA ALA A 751 -2.50 21.14 2.80
C ALA A 751 -1.98 22.55 2.46
N ASP A 752 -1.46 23.28 3.44
CA ASP A 752 -0.79 24.57 3.26
C ASP A 752 0.41 24.44 2.31
N ALA A 753 1.33 23.52 2.62
CA ALA A 753 2.56 23.30 1.84
C ALA A 753 2.33 22.85 0.39
N SER A 754 1.15 22.32 0.06
CA SER A 754 0.79 21.84 -1.29
C SER A 754 -0.40 22.58 -1.93
N ASN A 755 -0.91 23.65 -1.31
CA ASN A 755 -2.11 24.37 -1.72
C ASN A 755 -3.30 23.43 -2.04
N ALA A 756 -3.63 22.56 -1.08
CA ALA A 756 -4.65 21.51 -1.22
C ALA A 756 -5.90 21.75 -0.36
N ILE A 757 -7.06 21.30 -0.83
CA ILE A 757 -8.32 21.31 -0.05
C ILE A 757 -8.43 20.02 0.75
N ILE A 758 -8.81 20.09 2.03
CA ILE A 758 -9.02 18.91 2.86
C ILE A 758 -10.49 18.49 2.81
N ILE A 759 -10.71 17.24 2.38
CA ILE A 759 -12.01 16.57 2.26
C ILE A 759 -12.15 15.56 3.39
N GLY A 760 -13.07 15.82 4.34
CA GLY A 760 -13.40 14.91 5.44
C GLY A 760 -14.71 14.15 5.18
N PHE A 761 -14.63 12.87 4.84
CA PHE A 761 -15.79 11.99 4.66
C PHE A 761 -16.13 11.25 5.96
N GLY A 762 -17.34 11.42 6.51
CA GLY A 762 -17.75 10.84 7.79
C GLY A 762 -16.98 11.35 9.04
N VAL A 763 -15.87 12.07 8.85
CA VAL A 763 -14.96 12.54 9.89
C VAL A 763 -15.06 14.04 10.13
N ARG A 764 -14.57 14.49 11.30
CA ARG A 764 -14.57 15.89 11.72
C ARG A 764 -13.16 16.30 12.18
N PRO A 765 -12.70 17.53 11.87
CA PRO A 765 -11.37 17.99 12.27
C PRO A 765 -11.26 18.18 13.79
N ASP A 766 -10.11 17.78 14.33
CA ASP A 766 -9.76 18.04 15.73
C ASP A 766 -9.67 19.53 16.05
N GLY A 767 -9.86 19.89 17.32
CA GLY A 767 -9.86 21.29 17.76
C GLY A 767 -8.57 22.04 17.38
N LYS A 768 -7.42 21.35 17.41
CA LYS A 768 -6.14 21.89 16.91
C LYS A 768 -6.14 22.10 15.39
N ALA A 769 -6.58 21.09 14.63
CA ALA A 769 -6.60 21.13 13.17
C ALA A 769 -7.47 22.30 12.68
N ARG A 770 -8.63 22.52 13.31
CA ARG A 770 -9.49 23.66 13.01
C ARG A 770 -8.80 25.00 13.26
N SER A 771 -8.19 25.20 14.43
CA SER A 771 -7.48 26.46 14.74
C SER A 771 -6.17 26.64 13.97
N ALA A 772 -5.60 25.58 13.41
CA ALA A 772 -4.51 25.68 12.44
C ALA A 772 -5.03 26.11 11.06
N ALA A 773 -6.12 25.49 10.58
CA ALA A 773 -6.73 25.83 9.29
C ALA A 773 -7.27 27.28 9.26
N GLU A 774 -7.90 27.73 10.36
CA GLU A 774 -8.30 29.12 10.57
C GLU A 774 -7.11 30.12 10.61
N ARG A 775 -5.88 29.64 10.84
CA ARG A 775 -4.66 30.47 10.89
C ARG A 775 -3.97 30.56 9.52
N GLU A 776 -3.74 29.42 8.87
CA GLU A 776 -3.03 29.38 7.57
C GLU A 776 -3.97 29.68 6.39
N GLY A 777 -5.29 29.56 6.56
CA GLY A 777 -6.29 29.78 5.51
C GLY A 777 -6.67 28.52 4.73
N VAL A 778 -6.23 27.34 5.16
CA VAL A 778 -6.56 26.04 4.56
C VAL A 778 -8.06 25.75 4.66
N GLU A 779 -8.68 25.39 3.52
CA GLU A 779 -10.10 25.02 3.51
C GLU A 779 -10.30 23.55 3.92
N ILE A 780 -11.20 23.33 4.89
CA ILE A 780 -11.67 22.02 5.32
C ILE A 780 -13.16 21.89 5.02
N ARG A 781 -13.53 20.97 4.13
CA ARG A 781 -14.92 20.55 3.88
C ARG A 781 -15.19 19.21 4.56
N CYS A 782 -16.41 19.01 5.06
CA CYS A 782 -16.81 17.74 5.69
C CYS A 782 -18.17 17.28 5.17
N TYR A 783 -18.24 16.04 4.70
CA TYR A 783 -19.42 15.45 4.05
C TYR A 783 -19.80 14.13 4.72
N ASP A 784 -21.11 13.92 4.90
CA ASP A 784 -21.67 12.68 5.45
C ASP A 784 -22.34 11.80 4.35
N VAL A 785 -22.29 12.24 3.08
CA VAL A 785 -22.91 11.59 1.90
C VAL A 785 -22.04 11.81 0.66
N ILE A 786 -21.69 10.73 -0.05
CA ILE A 786 -20.65 10.77 -1.11
C ILE A 786 -20.98 11.70 -2.27
N TYR A 787 -22.24 11.69 -2.75
CA TYR A 787 -22.70 12.54 -3.85
C TYR A 787 -22.43 14.03 -3.63
N LYS A 788 -22.68 14.55 -2.42
CA LYS A 788 -22.47 15.98 -2.10
C LYS A 788 -21.00 16.39 -2.14
N CYS A 789 -20.11 15.46 -1.82
CA CYS A 789 -18.67 15.67 -1.98
C CYS A 789 -18.30 15.78 -3.47
N LEU A 790 -18.85 14.91 -4.32
CA LEU A 790 -18.60 14.94 -5.76
C LEU A 790 -19.23 16.18 -6.41
N GLU A 791 -20.47 16.52 -6.08
CA GLU A 791 -21.17 17.73 -6.55
C GLU A 791 -20.43 19.03 -6.19
N GLU A 792 -19.93 19.19 -4.96
CA GLU A 792 -19.14 20.36 -4.58
C GLU A 792 -17.73 20.36 -5.21
N LEU A 793 -17.15 19.20 -5.50
CA LEU A 793 -15.87 19.08 -6.21
C LEU A 793 -15.99 19.36 -7.71
N ASP A 794 -17.03 18.88 -8.39
CA ASP A 794 -17.35 19.26 -9.77
C ASP A 794 -17.65 20.76 -9.87
N ALA A 795 -18.40 21.33 -8.91
CA ALA A 795 -18.63 22.78 -8.85
C ALA A 795 -17.32 23.58 -8.65
N ALA A 796 -16.36 23.06 -7.86
CA ALA A 796 -15.03 23.65 -7.73
C ALA A 796 -14.22 23.51 -9.03
N ARG A 797 -14.25 22.35 -9.70
CA ARG A 797 -13.63 22.10 -11.01
C ARG A 797 -14.12 23.11 -12.05
N ILE A 798 -15.45 23.25 -12.17
CA ILE A 798 -16.10 24.21 -13.08
C ILE A 798 -15.73 25.65 -12.72
N GLY A 799 -15.67 25.99 -11.42
CA GLY A 799 -15.19 27.30 -10.94
C GLY A 799 -13.72 27.60 -11.27
N MET A 800 -12.90 26.57 -11.55
CA MET A 800 -11.52 26.71 -12.02
C MET A 800 -11.41 26.82 -13.55
N LEU A 801 -12.44 26.52 -14.33
CA LEU A 801 -12.41 26.65 -15.79
C LEU A 801 -12.26 28.13 -16.21
N LYS A 802 -11.73 28.36 -17.42
CA LYS A 802 -11.75 29.69 -18.04
C LYS A 802 -13.18 29.99 -18.50
N PRO A 803 -13.75 31.19 -18.25
CA PRO A 803 -15.05 31.57 -18.80
C PRO A 803 -15.06 31.44 -20.32
N THR A 804 -16.17 30.97 -20.88
CA THR A 804 -16.31 30.85 -22.34
C THR A 804 -16.47 32.25 -22.92
N GLU A 805 -15.56 32.65 -23.82
CA GLU A 805 -15.66 33.89 -24.57
C GLU A 805 -16.70 33.75 -25.68
N VAL A 806 -17.87 34.36 -25.47
CA VAL A 806 -18.97 34.37 -26.43
C VAL A 806 -18.96 35.69 -27.18
N GLU A 807 -18.94 35.60 -28.51
CA GLU A 807 -19.07 36.77 -29.36
C GLU A 807 -20.53 37.21 -29.46
N VAL A 808 -20.82 38.42 -29.00
CA VAL A 808 -22.13 39.07 -29.10
C VAL A 808 -22.03 40.21 -30.10
N SER A 809 -22.76 40.12 -31.22
CA SER A 809 -22.89 41.23 -32.17
C SER A 809 -23.65 42.39 -31.51
N THR A 810 -23.08 43.60 -31.53
CA THR A 810 -23.64 44.80 -30.89
C THR A 810 -24.40 45.69 -31.86
N GLY A 811 -24.04 45.67 -33.15
CA GLY A 811 -24.76 46.36 -34.21
C GLY A 811 -24.05 46.36 -35.56
N THR A 812 -24.73 46.80 -36.60
CA THR A 812 -24.23 46.87 -37.98
C THR A 812 -24.37 48.28 -38.54
N ALA A 813 -23.37 48.74 -39.31
CA ALA A 813 -23.36 50.08 -39.87
C ALA A 813 -22.75 50.12 -41.27
N THR A 814 -23.46 50.69 -42.24
CA THR A 814 -23.01 50.78 -43.64
C THR A 814 -22.23 52.07 -43.88
N VAL A 815 -21.09 51.98 -44.57
CA VAL A 815 -20.23 53.11 -44.95
C VAL A 815 -20.84 53.85 -46.15
N LEU A 816 -21.17 55.12 -45.96
CA LEU A 816 -21.75 55.99 -46.97
C LEU A 816 -20.70 56.84 -47.71
N ASP A 817 -19.67 57.31 -47.01
CA ASP A 817 -18.56 58.11 -47.56
C ASP A 817 -17.29 57.95 -46.68
N THR A 818 -16.17 58.53 -47.09
CA THR A 818 -14.88 58.44 -46.38
C THR A 818 -14.20 59.80 -46.22
N PHE A 819 -13.80 60.12 -45.00
CA PHE A 819 -13.27 61.44 -44.62
C PHE A 819 -11.83 61.33 -44.12
N LYS A 820 -10.94 62.21 -44.60
CA LYS A 820 -9.54 62.24 -44.16
C LYS A 820 -9.39 63.12 -42.90
N VAL A 821 -9.24 62.49 -41.75
CA VAL A 821 -9.21 63.14 -40.43
C VAL A 821 -7.75 63.30 -39.96
N PRO A 822 -7.30 64.53 -39.60
CA PRO A 822 -5.97 64.74 -39.03
C PRO A 822 -5.72 63.89 -37.78
N LYS A 823 -4.50 63.35 -37.66
CA LYS A 823 -4.04 62.39 -36.63
C LYS A 823 -4.66 60.97 -36.66
N VAL A 824 -5.89 60.78 -37.14
CA VAL A 824 -6.56 59.47 -37.14
C VAL A 824 -6.39 58.70 -38.47
N GLY A 825 -6.36 59.40 -39.61
CA GLY A 825 -6.20 58.77 -40.93
C GLY A 825 -7.45 58.91 -41.79
N ILE A 826 -8.01 57.79 -42.26
CA ILE A 826 -9.29 57.75 -42.99
C ILE A 826 -10.37 57.24 -42.03
N ALA A 827 -11.45 58.01 -41.89
CA ALA A 827 -12.62 57.65 -41.10
C ALA A 827 -13.82 57.39 -42.02
N ALA A 828 -14.57 56.33 -41.74
CA ALA A 828 -15.82 56.01 -42.39
C ALA A 828 -16.92 56.96 -41.92
N GLY A 829 -17.59 57.63 -42.86
CA GLY A 829 -18.91 58.21 -42.61
C GLY A 829 -19.94 57.09 -42.70
N VAL A 830 -20.52 56.69 -41.57
CA VAL A 830 -21.42 55.54 -41.45
C VAL A 830 -22.83 55.95 -41.08
N ARG A 831 -23.80 55.10 -41.41
CA ARG A 831 -25.12 55.06 -40.76
C ARG A 831 -25.30 53.70 -40.11
N VAL A 832 -25.68 53.68 -38.83
CA VAL A 832 -25.99 52.43 -38.13
C VAL A 832 -27.35 51.93 -38.59
N GLU A 833 -27.41 50.70 -39.08
CA GLU A 833 -28.64 50.05 -39.55
C GLU A 833 -29.35 49.36 -38.38
N GLU A 834 -28.65 48.47 -37.68
CA GLU A 834 -29.20 47.71 -36.55
C GLU A 834 -28.29 47.80 -35.30
N GLY A 835 -28.89 47.67 -34.11
CA GLY A 835 -28.16 47.65 -32.83
C GLY A 835 -27.62 49.01 -32.36
N GLU A 836 -26.57 48.95 -31.54
CA GLU A 836 -25.83 50.10 -31.02
C GLU A 836 -24.34 49.74 -30.90
N ILE A 837 -23.50 50.35 -31.73
CA ILE A 837 -22.06 50.13 -31.72
C ILE A 837 -21.44 51.10 -30.70
N ALA A 838 -20.76 50.59 -29.68
CA ALA A 838 -20.02 51.41 -28.72
C ALA A 838 -18.58 51.66 -29.18
N ALA A 839 -17.99 52.78 -28.76
CA ALA A 839 -16.59 53.13 -29.06
C ALA A 839 -15.56 52.18 -28.42
N THR A 840 -16.01 51.28 -27.54
CA THR A 840 -15.22 50.23 -26.88
C THR A 840 -15.26 48.88 -27.60
N ASP A 841 -16.17 48.71 -28.55
CA ASP A 841 -16.41 47.42 -29.20
C ASP A 841 -15.31 47.09 -30.23
N SER A 842 -15.15 45.80 -30.52
CA SER A 842 -14.36 45.35 -31.66
C SER A 842 -15.20 45.42 -32.92
N VAL A 843 -14.56 45.52 -34.09
CA VAL A 843 -15.24 45.77 -35.36
C VAL A 843 -14.65 44.96 -36.51
N ARG A 844 -15.53 44.40 -37.33
CA ARG A 844 -15.20 43.77 -38.61
C ARG A 844 -15.65 44.65 -39.76
N LEU A 845 -14.77 44.87 -40.74
CA LEU A 845 -15.12 45.49 -42.00
C LEU A 845 -15.44 44.37 -43.00
N VAL A 846 -16.68 44.32 -43.48
CA VAL A 846 -17.18 43.35 -44.45
C VAL A 846 -17.39 44.05 -45.80
N ARG A 847 -16.89 43.44 -46.88
CA ARG A 847 -17.02 43.91 -48.26
C ARG A 847 -17.48 42.73 -49.12
N ASP A 848 -18.60 42.87 -49.82
CA ASP A 848 -19.18 41.82 -50.66
C ASP A 848 -19.37 40.46 -49.94
N GLY A 849 -19.62 40.49 -48.61
CA GLY A 849 -19.74 39.30 -47.76
C GLY A 849 -18.43 38.70 -47.24
N ILE A 850 -17.28 39.34 -47.47
CA ILE A 850 -15.96 38.89 -47.02
C ILE A 850 -15.41 39.86 -45.96
N VAL A 851 -14.92 39.34 -44.84
CA VAL A 851 -14.22 40.13 -43.81
C VAL A 851 -12.86 40.61 -44.36
N VAL A 852 -12.73 41.92 -44.59
CA VAL A 852 -11.52 42.58 -45.08
C VAL A 852 -10.58 42.99 -43.93
N PHE A 853 -11.15 43.33 -42.77
CA PHE A 853 -10.42 43.76 -41.59
C PHE A 853 -11.15 43.33 -40.32
N ASN A 854 -10.40 43.03 -39.27
CA ASN A 854 -10.90 42.83 -37.91
C ASN A 854 -9.97 43.55 -36.93
N GLY A 855 -10.52 44.35 -36.02
CA GLY A 855 -9.74 45.14 -35.07
C GLY A 855 -10.62 46.02 -34.16
N LYS A 856 -10.09 47.17 -33.75
CA LYS A 856 -10.76 48.10 -32.82
C LYS A 856 -11.06 49.45 -33.46
N ILE A 857 -11.99 50.18 -32.85
CA ILE A 857 -12.32 51.56 -33.20
C ILE A 857 -11.26 52.51 -32.61
N ALA A 858 -10.55 53.25 -33.46
CA ALA A 858 -9.57 54.25 -33.05
C ALA A 858 -10.21 55.60 -32.67
N SER A 859 -11.39 55.93 -33.24
CA SER A 859 -12.19 57.08 -32.82
C SER A 859 -13.64 56.97 -33.27
N MET A 860 -14.60 57.37 -32.44
CA MET A 860 -16.01 57.48 -32.79
C MET A 860 -16.51 58.91 -32.57
N ARG A 861 -17.20 59.49 -33.55
CA ARG A 861 -17.72 60.86 -33.50
C ARG A 861 -19.12 60.99 -34.08
N HIS A 862 -19.91 61.91 -33.53
CA HIS A 862 -21.23 62.28 -34.04
C HIS A 862 -21.19 63.77 -34.42
N TYR A 863 -21.24 64.05 -35.72
CA TYR A 863 -20.89 65.34 -36.34
C TYR A 863 -19.51 65.89 -35.94
N LYS A 864 -19.42 66.69 -34.86
CA LYS A 864 -18.18 67.32 -34.39
C LYS A 864 -17.72 66.81 -33.01
N ASP A 865 -18.61 66.17 -32.28
CA ASP A 865 -18.41 65.77 -30.89
C ASP A 865 -18.00 64.30 -30.81
N GLU A 866 -17.27 63.93 -29.76
CA GLU A 866 -16.84 62.55 -29.54
C GLU A 866 -17.98 61.73 -28.92
N ALA A 867 -18.33 60.63 -29.60
CA ALA A 867 -19.49 59.82 -29.27
C ALA A 867 -19.05 58.54 -28.55
N LYS A 868 -19.76 58.18 -27.47
CA LYS A 868 -19.51 56.94 -26.74
C LYS A 868 -20.12 55.71 -27.42
N SER A 869 -21.19 55.92 -28.17
CA SER A 869 -21.87 54.92 -29.00
C SER A 869 -22.63 55.60 -30.13
N LEU A 870 -22.97 54.83 -31.17
CA LEU A 870 -23.88 55.21 -32.24
C LEU A 870 -25.02 54.19 -32.30
N LYS A 871 -26.27 54.66 -32.21
CA LYS A 871 -27.49 53.83 -32.20
C LYS A 871 -28.06 53.70 -33.61
N SER A 872 -28.78 52.60 -33.90
CA SER A 872 -29.56 52.42 -35.14
C SER A 872 -30.29 53.70 -35.57
N GLY A 873 -30.19 54.03 -36.86
CA GLY A 873 -30.68 55.26 -37.48
C GLY A 873 -29.77 56.49 -37.32
N SER A 874 -28.72 56.44 -36.51
CA SER A 874 -27.76 57.54 -36.33
C SER A 874 -26.67 57.55 -37.40
N GLU A 875 -26.19 58.75 -37.76
CA GLU A 875 -25.06 58.96 -38.67
C GLU A 875 -23.82 59.41 -37.89
N GLY A 876 -22.64 58.88 -38.22
CA GLY A 876 -21.42 59.16 -37.46
C GLY A 876 -20.14 58.92 -38.24
N GLY A 877 -19.02 59.28 -37.62
CA GLY A 877 -17.67 58.98 -38.09
C GLY A 877 -17.04 57.86 -37.25
N ILE A 878 -16.66 56.75 -37.88
CA ILE A 878 -15.88 55.66 -37.26
C ILE A 878 -14.50 55.61 -37.92
N GLY A 879 -13.44 55.82 -37.15
CA GLY A 879 -12.06 55.56 -37.56
C GLY A 879 -11.62 54.18 -37.07
N LEU A 880 -11.08 53.35 -37.96
CA LEU A 880 -10.55 52.02 -37.63
C LEU A 880 -9.07 52.10 -37.21
N GLU A 881 -8.65 51.28 -36.25
CA GLU A 881 -7.25 51.26 -35.82
C GLU A 881 -6.36 50.56 -36.86
N ASN A 882 -5.24 51.20 -37.22
CA ASN A 882 -4.23 50.68 -38.16
C ASN A 882 -4.71 50.30 -39.58
N PHE A 883 -5.97 50.58 -39.94
CA PHE A 883 -6.55 50.26 -41.26
C PHE A 883 -7.07 51.51 -41.99
N GLN A 884 -6.88 51.57 -43.31
CA GLN A 884 -7.21 52.76 -44.13
C GLN A 884 -7.87 52.47 -45.49
N ASP A 885 -7.96 51.23 -45.96
CA ASP A 885 -8.67 50.87 -47.21
C ASP A 885 -10.18 50.71 -46.99
N ILE A 886 -10.82 51.75 -46.45
CA ILE A 886 -12.28 51.81 -46.29
C ILE A 886 -12.89 52.36 -47.58
N LYS A 887 -14.03 51.82 -48.02
CA LYS A 887 -14.75 52.26 -49.23
C LYS A 887 -16.24 52.49 -48.94
N PRO A 888 -16.90 53.43 -49.65
CA PRO A 888 -18.36 53.53 -49.66
C PRO A 888 -18.98 52.20 -50.12
N GLY A 889 -19.97 51.70 -49.39
CA GLY A 889 -20.59 50.39 -49.59
C GLY A 889 -20.02 49.25 -48.74
N ASP A 890 -18.91 49.45 -48.03
CA ASP A 890 -18.48 48.50 -47.00
C ASP A 890 -19.48 48.49 -45.82
N GLN A 891 -19.59 47.36 -45.11
CA GLN A 891 -20.31 47.25 -43.83
C GLN A 891 -19.33 47.12 -42.66
N ILE A 892 -19.69 47.70 -41.53
CA ILE A 892 -18.95 47.59 -40.25
C ILE A 892 -19.85 46.88 -39.25
N GLU A 893 -19.46 45.68 -38.85
CA GLU A 893 -20.11 44.86 -37.82
C GLU A 893 -19.40 45.10 -36.48
N GLY A 894 -20.10 45.70 -35.52
CA GLY A 894 -19.64 45.83 -34.13
C GLY A 894 -19.91 44.55 -33.36
N TYR A 895 -18.91 44.07 -32.60
CA TYR A 895 -19.04 42.91 -31.74
C TYR A 895 -18.30 43.12 -30.42
N ARG A 896 -18.84 42.54 -29.36
CA ARG A 896 -18.20 42.47 -28.04
C ARG A 896 -17.97 41.01 -27.66
N ILE A 897 -16.82 40.75 -27.04
CA ILE A 897 -16.52 39.46 -26.44
C ILE A 897 -17.02 39.53 -25.00
N ASP A 898 -18.10 38.80 -24.69
CA ASP A 898 -18.61 38.65 -23.34
C ASP A 898 -18.09 37.34 -22.74
N GLN A 899 -17.51 37.43 -21.55
CA GLN A 899 -17.07 36.26 -20.78
C GLN A 899 -18.27 35.69 -20.01
N VAL A 900 -18.78 34.56 -20.48
CA VAL A 900 -19.90 33.85 -19.85
C VAL A 900 -19.33 32.74 -18.97
N ALA A 901 -19.80 32.65 -17.72
CA ALA A 901 -19.45 31.53 -16.85
C ALA A 901 -19.95 30.21 -17.48
N ARG A 902 -19.04 29.26 -17.69
CA ARG A 902 -19.34 27.97 -18.33
C ARG A 902 -20.16 27.11 -17.37
N THR A 903 -21.28 26.61 -17.86
CA THR A 903 -22.09 25.56 -17.22
C THR A 903 -22.11 24.37 -18.17
N GLU A 904 -21.85 23.18 -17.64
CA GLU A 904 -21.90 21.90 -18.37
C GLU A 904 -23.30 21.28 -18.29
#